data_AF-A0A433Y762-F1
#
_entry.id   AF-A0A433Y762-F1
#
_cell.length_a   1.000
_cell.length_b   1.000
_cell.length_c   1.000
_cell.angle_alpha   90.00
_cell.angle_beta   90.00
_cell.angle_gamma   90.00
#
_symmetry.space_group_name_H-M   'P 1'
#
loop_
_entity.id
_entity.type
_entity.pdbx_description
1 polymer ?
#
loop_
_entity_poly.entity_id
_entity_poly.type
_entity_poly.pdbx_seq_one_letter_code
_entity_poly.pdbx_strand_id
1 'polypeptide(L)'
;MSMAKFCANCGVPRRENAKFCKECGQSFLQEDVSSVEDEKEILAPTETELELETETKIETETEAESAAPTEENNIIVTEIEESLIEEVASTDVMTLNENVALTETPELNETSQPPSSTRNRLSGVINQRTKKPLIYGAALLGFILICGVAWSIFASSSSQSSPPLVYIKDFELTLSVDKQDRPITATKKWMDMDEETREEIDLSSSGEETRTSDTSFYKLGESIYFWVKLNERADRMFYLSKISEDGTASLFYSDPTKLSKSKDGVESFDQGVRISSNLNINQFNPFQITRNGDYALYLKNYEDQSGSLYLYNMKEEILIDNNVADNYYFSEDESSIIYMKVMDDDTSDLYIKSLDSKREKVKIDSGVAQIINYSSDLKKIYYTKSNDDSESSNYYSLYVKEDGKDKRKIISDYSGMESSSMTDEFFFTRTTMNNTKLIDFVEDDMAASDLNITEPVYSDFEYESTYTDYWGYTYTTTDVDYDQYYLAYDLYQDKLDRDTLRSDLEYEELSTITKQLFLYADGKEKEVSSELAWVNYADAATKSVIYVKSETVKSPTDKMKLSEISSIYDVKDRYETNSSNSSSKYIVLNGGTEQEMSEDASESYRFTFSEDGKKLYYSENENDNESTSGTLVVWDVLEGKLSNRKVIDENVEQYMFVNDNIWYYKDVKDDKGELLTYSKDGKKVKIAYDVQLGNTTVYPEDDVVLYMTDFNTKRLMGSLFMKQGDKSTKISDDVSFYNYNKVSRLFYVSDYRLKNGAGDLWEYRGKDEKKLIDSDVQTMLPIQYGFTF
;
A
#
# COMPACT_ATOMS: atom_id res chain seq x y z
N MET A 1 -36.91 -28.59 -74.62
CA MET A 1 -36.72 -28.07 -73.25
C MET A 1 -35.27 -27.62 -73.17
N SER A 2 -35.03 -26.36 -72.81
CA SER A 2 -33.67 -25.90 -72.51
C SER A 2 -33.25 -26.48 -71.14
N MET A 3 -31.96 -26.78 -70.95
CA MET A 3 -31.44 -27.06 -69.61
C MET A 3 -31.27 -25.73 -68.89
N ALA A 4 -31.89 -25.59 -67.71
CA ALA A 4 -31.61 -24.44 -66.85
C ALA A 4 -30.12 -24.49 -66.44
N LYS A 5 -29.36 -23.45 -66.80
CA LYS A 5 -28.05 -23.21 -66.17
C LYS A 5 -28.29 -22.70 -64.74
N PHE A 6 -27.43 -23.07 -63.81
CA PHE A 6 -27.46 -22.62 -62.42
C PHE A 6 -26.19 -21.79 -62.13
N CYS A 7 -26.19 -21.01 -61.06
CA CYS A 7 -24.98 -20.33 -60.59
C CYS A 7 -24.02 -21.32 -59.91
N ALA A 8 -22.71 -21.18 -60.19
CA ALA A 8 -21.67 -22.03 -59.63
C ALA A 8 -21.46 -21.82 -58.11
N ASN A 9 -21.71 -20.60 -57.61
CA ASN A 9 -21.54 -20.25 -56.19
C ASN A 9 -22.82 -20.55 -55.36
N CYS A 10 -23.94 -19.89 -55.65
CA CYS A 10 -25.17 -20.05 -54.85
C CYS A 10 -26.19 -21.10 -55.38
N GLY A 11 -25.91 -21.79 -56.49
CA GLY A 11 -26.76 -22.87 -57.01
C GLY A 11 -28.12 -22.46 -57.60
N VAL A 12 -28.45 -21.17 -57.68
CA VAL A 12 -29.79 -20.70 -58.13
C VAL A 12 -29.91 -20.63 -59.67
N PRO A 13 -31.07 -21.01 -60.26
CA PRO A 13 -31.26 -21.02 -61.73
C PRO A 13 -31.13 -19.63 -62.37
N ARG A 14 -30.30 -19.57 -63.42
CA ARG A 14 -30.02 -18.40 -64.24
C ARG A 14 -31.20 -18.08 -65.17
N ARG A 15 -31.64 -16.81 -65.19
CA ARG A 15 -32.56 -16.29 -66.22
C ARG A 15 -31.84 -16.28 -67.58
N GLU A 16 -32.55 -16.61 -68.66
CA GLU A 16 -32.00 -16.59 -70.01
C GLU A 16 -31.46 -15.17 -70.33
N ASN A 17 -30.27 -15.09 -70.92
CA ASN A 17 -29.48 -13.87 -71.17
C ASN A 17 -28.99 -13.05 -69.95
N ALA A 18 -29.21 -13.46 -68.70
CA ALA A 18 -28.65 -12.75 -67.54
C ALA A 18 -27.10 -12.76 -67.54
N LYS A 19 -26.47 -11.61 -67.28
CA LYS A 19 -25.00 -11.45 -67.10
C LYS A 19 -24.52 -11.91 -65.73
N PHE A 20 -25.29 -11.65 -64.67
CA PHE A 20 -24.93 -11.88 -63.26
C PHE A 20 -25.98 -12.75 -62.53
N CYS A 21 -25.62 -13.34 -61.40
CA CYS A 21 -26.50 -14.18 -60.61
C CYS A 21 -27.41 -13.40 -59.65
N LYS A 22 -28.73 -13.64 -59.78
CA LYS A 22 -29.80 -12.92 -59.07
C LYS A 22 -29.82 -12.98 -57.53
N GLU A 23 -28.92 -13.73 -56.89
CA GLU A 23 -28.85 -13.89 -55.42
C GLU A 23 -27.46 -13.61 -54.83
N CYS A 24 -26.41 -13.51 -55.65
CA CYS A 24 -25.02 -13.40 -55.17
C CYS A 24 -24.11 -12.53 -56.04
N GLY A 25 -24.67 -11.77 -56.99
CA GLY A 25 -23.93 -10.85 -57.87
C GLY A 25 -22.96 -11.50 -58.87
N GLN A 26 -22.58 -12.77 -58.72
CA GLN A 26 -21.49 -13.36 -59.51
C GLN A 26 -21.73 -13.30 -61.03
N SER A 27 -20.73 -12.81 -61.75
CA SER A 27 -20.68 -12.77 -63.21
C SER A 27 -20.68 -14.18 -63.84
N PHE A 28 -21.40 -14.32 -64.94
CA PHE A 28 -21.40 -15.53 -65.78
C PHE A 28 -20.49 -15.41 -67.01
N LEU A 29 -19.53 -14.49 -67.02
CA LEU A 29 -18.64 -14.19 -68.15
C LEU A 29 -17.23 -14.81 -68.00
N GLN A 30 -17.13 -16.07 -67.55
CA GLN A 30 -15.83 -16.74 -67.42
C GLN A 30 -15.90 -18.29 -67.54
N GLU A 31 -16.14 -18.79 -68.76
CA GLU A 31 -15.92 -20.20 -69.14
C GLU A 31 -15.44 -20.29 -70.61
N ASP A 32 -14.13 -20.31 -70.87
CA ASP A 32 -13.57 -20.79 -72.17
C ASP A 32 -12.02 -21.02 -72.20
N VAL A 33 -11.47 -21.79 -71.26
CA VAL A 33 -10.25 -22.61 -71.50
C VAL A 33 -10.44 -23.97 -70.83
N SER A 34 -10.07 -25.05 -71.53
CA SER A 34 -10.34 -26.44 -71.16
C SER A 34 -9.42 -27.03 -70.10
N SER A 35 -9.97 -27.94 -69.30
CA SER A 35 -9.23 -28.86 -68.42
C SER A 35 -8.39 -29.89 -69.19
N VAL A 36 -7.33 -30.37 -68.53
CA VAL A 36 -6.77 -31.72 -68.68
C VAL A 36 -6.45 -32.21 -67.27
N GLU A 37 -6.96 -33.40 -66.91
CA GLU A 37 -6.67 -34.09 -65.66
C GLU A 37 -5.43 -35.00 -65.82
N ASP A 38 -4.67 -35.22 -64.76
CA ASP A 38 -4.07 -36.54 -64.48
C ASP A 38 -3.66 -36.64 -63.00
N GLU A 39 -3.96 -37.77 -62.37
CA GLU A 39 -3.51 -38.07 -61.01
C GLU A 39 -2.08 -38.67 -61.04
N LYS A 40 -1.21 -38.32 -60.07
CA LYS A 40 -0.62 -39.33 -59.16
C LYS A 40 0.39 -38.84 -58.11
N GLU A 41 0.12 -39.31 -56.88
CA GLU A 41 1.05 -40.05 -55.99
C GLU A 41 2.20 -39.30 -55.29
N ILE A 42 2.49 -39.75 -54.07
CA ILE A 42 3.35 -39.08 -53.08
C ILE A 42 4.80 -39.50 -53.27
N LEU A 43 5.74 -38.54 -53.26
CA LEU A 43 7.05 -38.65 -52.59
C LEU A 43 7.80 -37.31 -52.57
N ALA A 44 8.38 -36.98 -51.43
CA ALA A 44 9.38 -35.92 -51.22
C ALA A 44 10.64 -36.56 -50.59
N PRO A 45 11.77 -35.86 -50.41
CA PRO A 45 12.11 -34.50 -50.82
C PRO A 45 13.41 -34.43 -51.67
N THR A 46 13.81 -33.24 -52.11
CA THR A 46 15.16 -32.66 -51.87
C THR A 46 15.24 -31.23 -52.40
N GLU A 47 15.75 -30.31 -51.60
CA GLU A 47 16.36 -29.06 -52.08
C GLU A 47 17.69 -29.39 -52.80
N THR A 48 18.07 -28.60 -53.81
CA THR A 48 19.43 -28.09 -54.05
C THR A 48 19.36 -27.04 -55.15
N GLU A 49 19.56 -25.78 -54.75
CA GLU A 49 20.45 -24.77 -55.37
C GLU A 49 20.86 -24.95 -56.85
N LEU A 50 20.67 -23.90 -57.66
CA LEU A 50 21.75 -23.20 -58.41
C LEU A 50 21.19 -22.13 -59.38
N GLU A 51 21.69 -20.89 -59.21
CA GLU A 51 21.98 -19.90 -60.29
C GLU A 51 20.80 -19.35 -61.14
N LEU A 52 20.89 -18.19 -61.81
CA LEU A 52 22.02 -17.29 -62.13
C LEU A 52 21.55 -15.83 -62.31
N GLU A 53 22.46 -14.85 -62.14
CA GLU A 53 22.42 -13.48 -62.71
C GLU A 53 21.25 -12.53 -62.30
N THR A 54 21.39 -11.18 -62.37
CA THR A 54 22.45 -10.33 -62.95
C THR A 54 22.77 -9.12 -62.06
N GLU A 55 23.94 -8.53 -62.25
CA GLU A 55 24.36 -7.26 -61.62
C GLU A 55 23.52 -6.05 -62.10
N THR A 56 23.41 -5.00 -61.27
CA THR A 56 23.60 -3.62 -61.77
C THR A 56 24.19 -2.74 -60.66
N LYS A 57 25.37 -2.18 -60.90
CA LYS A 57 26.03 -1.16 -60.07
C LYS A 57 25.98 0.18 -60.79
N ILE A 58 25.70 1.28 -60.09
CA ILE A 58 26.07 2.65 -60.47
C ILE A 58 26.21 3.51 -59.20
N GLU A 59 27.10 4.50 -59.25
CA GLU A 59 27.52 5.39 -58.16
C GLU A 59 27.12 6.85 -58.47
N THR A 60 26.86 7.68 -57.44
CA THR A 60 27.17 9.14 -57.31
C THR A 60 26.74 9.60 -55.91
N GLU A 61 27.55 10.30 -55.10
CA GLU A 61 27.78 11.78 -55.04
C GLU A 61 26.51 12.59 -54.67
N THR A 62 26.50 13.62 -53.80
CA THR A 62 27.52 14.33 -52.98
C THR A 62 26.81 14.93 -51.70
N GLU A 63 27.32 15.77 -50.78
CA GLU A 63 28.54 16.62 -50.72
C GLU A 63 29.17 16.76 -49.29
N ALA A 64 28.84 17.82 -48.53
CA ALA A 64 29.33 18.16 -47.18
C ALA A 64 28.22 18.92 -46.39
N GLU A 65 28.37 19.38 -45.14
CA GLU A 65 29.28 20.45 -44.66
C GLU A 65 29.56 20.33 -43.14
N SER A 66 30.57 21.04 -42.62
CA SER A 66 31.03 20.96 -41.23
C SER A 66 31.05 22.32 -40.53
N ALA A 67 30.84 22.34 -39.20
CA ALA A 67 31.07 23.52 -38.37
C ALA A 67 31.44 23.18 -36.91
N ALA A 68 32.73 23.26 -36.62
CA ALA A 68 33.27 23.53 -35.28
C ALA A 68 34.53 24.40 -35.47
N PRO A 69 34.86 25.28 -34.50
CA PRO A 69 36.29 25.54 -34.26
C PRO A 69 36.67 25.79 -32.79
N THR A 70 37.82 25.21 -32.41
CA THR A 70 38.88 25.72 -31.49
C THR A 70 38.49 26.19 -30.07
N GLU A 71 39.00 25.59 -29.00
CA GLU A 71 40.42 25.60 -28.53
C GLU A 71 40.99 26.99 -28.20
N GLU A 72 41.56 27.12 -26.99
CA GLU A 72 42.96 27.56 -26.87
C GLU A 72 43.63 26.87 -25.67
N ASN A 73 44.91 26.50 -25.81
CA ASN A 73 45.67 25.72 -24.82
C ASN A 73 46.53 26.63 -23.92
N ASN A 74 46.92 26.13 -22.74
CA ASN A 74 48.26 26.41 -22.23
C ASN A 74 48.78 25.34 -21.26
N ILE A 75 50.06 24.99 -21.41
CA ILE A 75 50.79 24.03 -20.57
C ILE A 75 52.01 24.74 -19.99
N ILE A 76 52.24 24.61 -18.68
CA ILE A 76 53.54 24.89 -18.06
C ILE A 76 53.89 23.72 -17.13
N VAL A 77 55.16 23.30 -17.18
CA VAL A 77 55.75 22.20 -16.39
C VAL A 77 56.77 22.78 -15.42
N THR A 78 56.81 22.28 -14.19
CA THR A 78 58.02 22.30 -13.33
C THR A 78 57.99 21.17 -12.30
N GLU A 79 59.16 20.87 -11.72
CA GLU A 79 59.46 19.64 -10.98
C GLU A 79 59.58 19.83 -9.46
N ILE A 80 59.38 18.72 -8.72
CA ILE A 80 60.17 18.20 -7.56
C ILE A 80 60.78 19.21 -6.56
N GLU A 81 60.44 19.05 -5.27
CA GLU A 81 61.44 18.84 -4.20
C GLU A 81 60.84 18.18 -2.93
N GLU A 82 61.70 17.66 -2.04
CA GLU A 82 61.38 16.77 -0.91
C GLU A 82 61.19 17.51 0.43
N SER A 83 60.57 16.87 1.45
CA SER A 83 61.30 16.43 2.68
C SER A 83 60.42 15.97 3.88
N LEU A 84 60.85 14.85 4.48
CA LEU A 84 60.89 14.46 5.93
C LEU A 84 59.63 14.67 6.81
N ILE A 85 58.95 13.61 7.30
CA ILE A 85 59.28 12.58 8.35
C ILE A 85 59.05 13.03 9.81
N GLU A 86 58.06 12.37 10.45
CA GLU A 86 58.01 11.80 11.83
C GLU A 86 56.53 11.44 12.13
N GLU A 87 56.15 10.48 12.99
CA GLU A 87 56.47 9.05 13.16
C GLU A 87 55.46 8.44 14.18
N VAL A 88 54.89 7.25 13.92
CA VAL A 88 54.40 6.20 14.90
C VAL A 88 53.39 6.64 16.01
N ALA A 89 52.28 5.97 16.34
CA ALA A 89 51.92 4.53 16.46
C ALA A 89 50.41 4.35 16.11
N SER A 90 49.84 3.24 15.59
CA SER A 90 49.86 1.81 16.00
C SER A 90 49.45 1.61 17.48
N THR A 91 48.57 0.71 17.92
CA THR A 91 48.07 -0.64 17.53
C THR A 91 46.71 -0.87 18.23
N ASP A 92 45.86 -1.87 17.98
CA ASP A 92 45.67 -2.85 16.90
C ASP A 92 44.22 -3.39 16.98
N VAL A 93 43.73 -4.04 15.93
CA VAL A 93 42.48 -4.83 15.96
C VAL A 93 42.83 -6.30 16.20
N MET A 94 42.08 -6.99 17.07
CA MET A 94 42.12 -8.45 17.11
C MET A 94 40.73 -9.06 17.26
N THR A 95 40.39 -9.92 16.30
CA THR A 95 39.18 -10.76 16.31
C THR A 95 39.40 -12.01 17.16
N LEU A 96 38.30 -12.60 17.66
CA LEU A 96 38.29 -13.95 18.20
C LEU A 96 36.96 -14.63 17.85
N ASN A 97 37.05 -15.87 17.37
CA ASN A 97 35.92 -16.69 16.95
C ASN A 97 36.33 -18.16 17.09
N GLU A 98 35.71 -18.94 17.97
CA GLU A 98 35.88 -20.39 17.98
C GLU A 98 34.75 -21.11 18.76
N ASN A 99 34.28 -22.23 18.21
CA ASN A 99 33.33 -23.14 18.84
C ASN A 99 34.05 -24.43 19.24
N VAL A 100 33.87 -24.90 20.49
CA VAL A 100 34.14 -26.29 20.87
C VAL A 100 33.05 -26.76 21.84
N ALA A 101 32.41 -27.89 21.53
CA ALA A 101 31.44 -28.55 22.40
C ALA A 101 32.08 -29.69 23.19
N LEU A 102 31.53 -30.02 24.37
CA LEU A 102 31.73 -31.31 25.04
C LEU A 102 30.54 -31.65 25.94
N THR A 103 30.22 -32.94 26.01
CA THR A 103 29.14 -33.52 26.82
C THR A 103 29.71 -34.34 27.97
N GLU A 104 29.03 -34.36 29.12
CA GLU A 104 28.59 -35.59 29.83
C GLU A 104 27.87 -35.27 31.16
N THR A 105 26.94 -36.14 31.55
CA THR A 105 26.25 -36.13 32.87
C THR A 105 26.90 -37.11 33.84
N PRO A 106 26.60 -37.02 35.14
CA PRO A 106 25.67 -38.02 35.67
C PRO A 106 24.62 -37.47 36.65
N GLU A 107 23.57 -38.26 36.85
CA GLU A 107 22.43 -37.99 37.74
C GLU A 107 22.77 -38.16 39.23
N LEU A 108 21.94 -37.61 40.12
CA LEU A 108 21.46 -38.34 41.30
C LEU A 108 20.17 -37.76 41.90
N ASN A 109 19.25 -38.67 42.21
CA ASN A 109 18.00 -38.49 42.97
C ASN A 109 18.26 -38.01 44.44
N GLU A 110 17.28 -37.60 45.26
CA GLU A 110 15.82 -37.81 45.21
C GLU A 110 14.98 -36.75 45.98
N THR A 111 13.66 -36.88 45.86
CA THR A 111 12.54 -36.19 46.53
C THR A 111 12.69 -35.75 48.00
N SER A 112 12.02 -34.65 48.39
CA SER A 112 10.74 -34.70 49.16
C SER A 112 10.20 -33.31 49.60
N GLN A 113 8.89 -33.23 49.87
CA GLN A 113 8.17 -32.02 50.29
C GLN A 113 8.03 -31.90 51.84
N PRO A 114 7.71 -30.70 52.39
CA PRO A 114 7.84 -30.39 53.82
C PRO A 114 6.60 -30.71 54.65
N PRO A 115 6.67 -30.53 55.99
CA PRO A 115 5.52 -29.96 56.69
C PRO A 115 5.80 -28.92 57.80
N SER A 116 4.82 -28.04 57.98
CA SER A 116 4.31 -27.49 59.26
C SER A 116 5.24 -26.74 60.26
N SER A 117 5.02 -25.42 60.34
CA SER A 117 4.68 -24.62 61.55
C SER A 117 5.03 -25.11 62.98
N THR A 118 5.45 -24.15 63.84
CA THR A 118 4.78 -23.80 65.11
C THR A 118 5.26 -22.44 65.66
N ARG A 119 4.39 -21.72 66.39
CA ARG A 119 4.69 -20.43 67.07
C ARG A 119 5.20 -20.62 68.51
N ASN A 120 6.15 -19.79 68.96
CA ASN A 120 6.21 -19.16 70.30
C ASN A 120 7.41 -18.19 70.35
N ARG A 121 7.26 -16.88 70.59
CA ARG A 121 6.93 -16.14 71.85
C ARG A 121 8.12 -15.92 72.81
N LEU A 122 8.73 -14.72 72.62
CA LEU A 122 9.05 -13.70 73.64
C LEU A 122 10.17 -13.89 74.70
N SER A 123 11.02 -12.86 74.71
CA SER A 123 11.66 -12.18 75.87
C SER A 123 12.85 -12.83 76.59
N GLY A 124 13.88 -12.00 76.87
CA GLY A 124 15.06 -12.35 77.65
C GLY A 124 16.25 -11.41 77.36
N VAL A 125 16.38 -10.32 78.12
CA VAL A 125 17.50 -9.36 78.00
C VAL A 125 18.63 -9.73 78.95
N ILE A 126 19.90 -9.65 78.51
CA ILE A 126 21.05 -9.24 79.34
C ILE A 126 22.26 -8.84 78.46
N ASN A 127 23.01 -7.85 78.92
CA ASN A 127 24.25 -7.36 78.29
C ASN A 127 25.45 -8.24 78.65
N GLN A 128 26.36 -8.48 77.69
CA GLN A 128 27.80 -8.47 77.97
C GLN A 128 28.64 -8.16 76.72
N ARG A 129 29.59 -7.21 76.84
CA ARG A 129 30.55 -6.83 75.79
C ARG A 129 31.85 -7.61 75.96
N THR A 130 32.31 -8.29 74.91
CA THR A 130 33.73 -8.60 74.69
C THR A 130 34.15 -8.07 73.31
N LYS A 131 35.46 -7.88 73.07
CA LYS A 131 36.00 -7.13 71.92
C LYS A 131 36.86 -8.02 71.02
N LYS A 132 36.66 -7.97 69.69
CA LYS A 132 37.70 -7.97 68.63
C LYS A 132 37.04 -7.75 67.23
N PRO A 133 37.80 -7.54 66.14
CA PRO A 133 37.58 -6.38 65.27
C PRO A 133 36.51 -6.56 64.19
N LEU A 134 35.98 -5.42 63.75
CA LEU A 134 34.99 -5.31 62.68
C LEU A 134 35.69 -5.15 61.32
N ILE A 135 35.61 -6.15 60.43
CA ILE A 135 35.98 -6.02 59.01
C ILE A 135 34.70 -5.87 58.19
N TYR A 136 34.11 -4.67 58.24
CA TYR A 136 32.94 -4.29 57.43
C TYR A 136 33.11 -2.89 56.82
N GLY A 137 34.29 -2.65 56.20
CA GLY A 137 34.60 -1.39 55.50
C GLY A 137 34.08 -1.32 54.06
N ALA A 138 34.06 -2.45 53.33
CA ALA A 138 33.68 -2.49 51.92
C ALA A 138 32.18 -2.81 51.70
N ALA A 139 31.67 -3.84 52.38
CA ALA A 139 30.30 -4.33 52.15
C ALA A 139 29.21 -3.30 52.48
N LEU A 140 29.40 -2.44 53.49
CA LEU A 140 28.40 -1.44 53.86
C LEU A 140 28.32 -0.30 52.84
N LEU A 141 29.46 0.13 52.28
CA LEU A 141 29.48 1.10 51.17
C LEU A 141 28.89 0.49 49.89
N GLY A 142 29.20 -0.77 49.59
CA GLY A 142 28.56 -1.50 48.49
C GLY A 142 27.04 -1.59 48.66
N PHE A 143 26.54 -1.91 49.85
CA PHE A 143 25.10 -1.97 50.12
C PHE A 143 24.44 -0.59 50.11
N ILE A 144 25.12 0.47 50.55
CA ILE A 144 24.62 1.85 50.44
C ILE A 144 24.66 2.38 49.00
N LEU A 145 25.59 1.92 48.16
CA LEU A 145 25.58 2.20 46.72
C LEU A 145 24.50 1.40 45.98
N ILE A 146 24.30 0.13 46.30
CA ILE A 146 23.26 -0.71 45.68
C ILE A 146 21.87 -0.26 46.13
N CYS A 147 21.64 -0.03 47.43
CA CYS A 147 20.41 0.61 47.89
C CYS A 147 20.31 2.08 47.43
N GLY A 148 21.42 2.78 47.19
CA GLY A 148 21.44 4.14 46.66
C GLY A 148 21.01 4.21 45.20
N VAL A 149 21.49 3.29 44.36
CA VAL A 149 21.08 3.13 42.95
C VAL A 149 19.68 2.55 42.87
N ALA A 150 19.33 1.53 43.66
CA ALA A 150 17.96 1.03 43.72
C ALA A 150 16.97 2.10 44.21
N TRP A 151 17.33 2.91 45.21
CA TRP A 151 16.50 4.05 45.64
C TRP A 151 16.55 5.21 44.64
N SER A 152 17.61 5.36 43.84
CA SER A 152 17.60 6.30 42.70
C SER A 152 16.62 5.85 41.62
N ILE A 153 16.57 4.55 41.29
CA ILE A 153 15.62 3.96 40.34
C ILE A 153 14.17 4.05 40.89
N PHE A 154 13.96 3.71 42.16
CA PHE A 154 12.66 3.86 42.83
C PHE A 154 12.28 5.31 43.16
N ALA A 155 13.21 6.27 43.13
CA ALA A 155 12.93 7.70 43.25
C ALA A 155 12.71 8.37 41.89
N SER A 156 13.36 7.91 40.82
CA SER A 156 13.01 8.30 39.45
C SER A 156 11.64 7.75 39.04
N SER A 157 11.24 6.58 39.56
CA SER A 157 9.86 6.11 39.47
C SER A 157 8.92 6.76 40.51
N SER A 158 9.38 7.75 41.28
CA SER A 158 8.54 8.51 42.21
C SER A 158 8.22 9.88 41.62
N SER A 159 6.91 10.14 41.45
CA SER A 159 6.33 11.39 40.95
C SER A 159 6.49 11.75 39.46
N GLN A 160 6.64 10.78 38.55
CA GLN A 160 5.92 10.93 37.29
C GLN A 160 4.41 10.94 37.61
N SER A 161 3.72 12.02 37.27
CA SER A 161 2.26 12.01 37.23
C SER A 161 1.81 11.27 35.98
N SER A 162 0.73 10.49 36.06
CA SER A 162 0.04 9.99 34.87
C SER A 162 -0.21 11.14 33.88
N PRO A 163 -0.11 10.90 32.57
CA PRO A 163 -0.57 11.88 31.60
C PRO A 163 -2.06 12.19 31.83
N PRO A 164 -2.50 13.45 31.69
CA PRO A 164 -3.92 13.79 31.70
C PRO A 164 -4.67 12.99 30.63
N LEU A 165 -5.87 12.51 30.96
CA LEU A 165 -6.80 12.06 29.93
C LEU A 165 -7.39 13.29 29.24
N VAL A 166 -7.22 13.37 27.92
CA VAL A 166 -7.85 14.39 27.07
C VAL A 166 -9.11 13.81 26.45
N TYR A 167 -10.21 14.53 26.54
CA TYR A 167 -11.48 14.15 25.94
C TYR A 167 -12.26 15.39 25.48
N ILE A 168 -13.29 15.16 24.67
CA ILE A 168 -14.16 16.22 24.14
C ILE A 168 -15.52 16.14 24.83
N LYS A 169 -16.03 17.30 25.22
CA LYS A 169 -17.36 17.49 25.82
C LYS A 169 -17.84 18.89 25.44
N ASP A 170 -19.11 19.03 25.05
CA ASP A 170 -19.69 20.33 24.68
C ASP A 170 -18.86 21.11 23.62
N PHE A 171 -18.12 20.40 22.74
CA PHE A 171 -17.13 20.96 21.80
C PHE A 171 -15.94 21.71 22.47
N GLU A 172 -15.65 21.41 23.73
CA GLU A 172 -14.48 21.84 24.48
C GLU A 172 -13.45 20.69 24.64
N LEU A 173 -12.15 20.97 24.47
CA LEU A 173 -11.11 20.03 24.93
C LEU A 173 -11.03 20.10 26.45
N THR A 174 -11.16 18.95 27.09
CA THR A 174 -11.25 18.82 28.55
C THR A 174 -10.21 17.82 29.06
N LEU A 175 -9.63 18.12 30.23
CA LEU A 175 -8.53 17.37 30.85
C LEU A 175 -8.96 16.77 32.18
N SER A 176 -8.80 15.47 32.36
CA SER A 176 -8.91 14.80 33.66
C SER A 176 -7.51 14.51 34.23
N VAL A 177 -7.28 14.87 35.48
CA VAL A 177 -5.95 14.84 36.14
C VAL A 177 -6.06 14.24 37.54
N ASP A 178 -5.24 13.23 37.85
CA ASP A 178 -5.35 12.38 39.06
C ASP A 178 -5.43 13.12 40.40
N LYS A 179 -4.88 14.33 40.47
CA LYS A 179 -4.82 15.16 41.69
C LYS A 179 -5.96 16.18 41.80
N GLN A 180 -6.93 16.15 40.88
CA GLN A 180 -8.14 16.97 40.93
C GLN A 180 -9.41 16.12 41.05
N ASP A 181 -10.36 16.61 41.83
CA ASP A 181 -11.67 15.97 42.00
C ASP A 181 -12.58 16.17 40.78
N ARG A 182 -12.28 17.16 39.93
CA ARG A 182 -13.04 17.51 38.72
C ARG A 182 -12.11 17.66 37.50
N PRO A 183 -12.63 17.47 36.27
CA PRO A 183 -11.95 17.83 35.04
C PRO A 183 -11.80 19.34 34.84
N ILE A 184 -11.01 19.72 33.82
CA ILE A 184 -10.65 21.12 33.50
C ILE A 184 -10.83 21.35 32.00
N THR A 185 -11.67 22.32 31.60
CA THR A 185 -11.69 22.83 30.23
C THR A 185 -10.33 23.44 29.87
N ALA A 186 -9.65 22.90 28.87
CA ALA A 186 -8.42 23.46 28.31
C ALA A 186 -8.69 24.57 27.29
N THR A 187 -9.77 24.47 26.52
CA THR A 187 -10.20 25.50 25.55
C THR A 187 -11.71 25.44 25.33
N LYS A 188 -12.41 26.58 25.48
CA LYS A 188 -13.89 26.69 25.41
C LYS A 188 -14.48 26.74 23.99
N LYS A 189 -13.58 26.66 23.02
CA LYS A 189 -13.76 26.92 21.59
C LYS A 189 -12.75 26.03 20.85
N TRP A 190 -12.88 24.72 21.02
CA TRP A 190 -12.21 23.77 20.14
C TRP A 190 -13.09 23.57 18.92
N MET A 191 -12.47 23.48 17.74
CA MET A 191 -13.20 23.58 16.46
C MET A 191 -14.12 24.81 16.44
N ASP A 192 -13.55 26.01 16.66
CA ASP A 192 -14.27 27.28 16.61
C ASP A 192 -14.69 27.60 15.16
N MET A 193 -15.84 27.06 14.73
CA MET A 193 -16.43 27.13 13.38
C MET A 193 -17.93 27.47 13.48
N ASP A 194 -18.51 27.95 12.40
CA ASP A 194 -19.96 28.13 12.22
C ASP A 194 -20.70 26.81 11.91
N GLU A 195 -22.03 26.89 11.82
CA GLU A 195 -22.93 25.74 11.65
C GLU A 195 -22.90 25.17 10.22
N GLU A 196 -22.55 26.00 9.22
CA GLU A 196 -22.47 25.62 7.79
C GLU A 196 -21.16 24.88 7.50
N THR A 197 -20.02 25.45 7.90
CA THR A 197 -18.70 24.79 7.92
C THR A 197 -18.75 23.44 8.65
N ARG A 198 -19.54 23.33 9.71
CA ARG A 198 -19.71 22.10 10.49
C ARG A 198 -20.56 21.02 9.79
N GLU A 199 -21.48 21.39 8.90
CA GLU A 199 -22.22 20.42 8.08
C GLU A 199 -21.44 20.01 6.82
N GLU A 200 -20.49 20.82 6.34
CA GLU A 200 -19.67 20.53 5.15
C GLU A 200 -18.34 19.79 5.44
N ILE A 201 -17.72 19.97 6.60
CA ILE A 201 -16.49 19.20 6.96
C ILE A 201 -16.86 17.74 7.22
N ASP A 202 -16.60 16.88 6.23
CA ASP A 202 -16.56 15.44 6.45
C ASP A 202 -15.35 15.08 7.32
N LEU A 203 -15.64 14.54 8.51
CA LEU A 203 -14.66 14.06 9.47
C LEU A 203 -14.23 12.61 9.18
N SER A 204 -14.75 12.00 8.12
CA SER A 204 -14.41 10.66 7.67
C SER A 204 -13.17 10.63 6.80
N SER A 205 -12.22 9.74 7.13
CA SER A 205 -11.03 9.45 6.31
C SER A 205 -11.33 8.46 5.18
N SER A 206 -12.58 8.37 4.73
CA SER A 206 -13.12 7.32 3.87
C SER A 206 -14.13 7.93 2.91
N GLY A 207 -13.77 8.13 1.64
CA GLY A 207 -14.57 8.88 0.64
C GLY A 207 -15.88 8.22 0.17
N GLU A 208 -16.57 7.48 1.04
CA GLU A 208 -17.90 6.92 0.80
C GLU A 208 -18.99 7.88 1.32
N GLU A 209 -19.99 8.20 0.50
CA GLU A 209 -21.08 9.15 0.84
C GLU A 209 -22.08 8.61 1.91
N THR A 210 -21.62 8.21 3.09
CA THR A 210 -22.51 7.89 4.22
C THR A 210 -23.05 9.18 4.85
N ARG A 211 -24.02 9.82 4.19
CA ARG A 211 -24.67 11.10 4.58
C ARG A 211 -25.58 10.95 5.79
N THR A 212 -25.05 10.47 6.91
CA THR A 212 -25.70 10.33 8.22
C THR A 212 -24.89 11.08 9.28
N SER A 213 -25.36 12.26 9.69
CA SER A 213 -24.66 13.10 10.67
C SER A 213 -24.40 12.40 12.02
N ASP A 214 -25.21 11.41 12.40
CA ASP A 214 -25.03 10.61 13.61
C ASP A 214 -23.73 9.77 13.66
N THR A 215 -23.09 9.44 12.52
CA THR A 215 -21.83 8.65 12.51
C THR A 215 -20.56 9.51 12.59
N SER A 216 -20.66 10.82 12.32
CA SER A 216 -19.51 11.74 12.26
C SER A 216 -18.67 11.78 13.54
N PHE A 217 -19.31 11.78 14.71
CA PHE A 217 -18.63 11.88 16.01
C PHE A 217 -17.91 10.59 16.45
N TYR A 218 -18.31 9.44 15.89
CA TYR A 218 -17.56 8.19 16.09
C TYR A 218 -16.23 8.27 15.33
N LYS A 219 -16.28 8.62 14.03
CA LYS A 219 -15.09 8.83 13.19
C LYS A 219 -14.20 9.99 13.68
N LEU A 220 -14.77 11.04 14.30
CA LEU A 220 -13.99 12.09 14.97
C LEU A 220 -13.05 11.53 16.06
N GLY A 221 -13.46 10.48 16.78
CA GLY A 221 -12.65 9.81 17.79
C GLY A 221 -11.41 9.11 17.23
N GLU A 222 -11.49 8.66 15.98
CA GLU A 222 -10.37 8.08 15.24
C GLU A 222 -9.49 9.19 14.67
N SER A 223 -10.08 10.23 14.06
CA SER A 223 -9.35 11.34 13.42
C SER A 223 -8.71 12.35 14.37
N ILE A 224 -9.14 12.45 15.65
CA ILE A 224 -8.74 13.51 16.60
C ILE A 224 -7.21 13.72 16.72
N TYR A 225 -6.39 12.66 16.59
CA TYR A 225 -4.93 12.75 16.77
C TYR A 225 -4.22 13.53 15.65
N PHE A 226 -4.87 13.76 14.50
CA PHE A 226 -4.38 14.70 13.49
C PHE A 226 -4.49 16.16 13.97
N TRP A 227 -5.55 16.47 14.73
CA TRP A 227 -5.94 17.82 15.15
C TRP A 227 -5.45 18.20 16.55
N VAL A 228 -5.14 17.22 17.40
CA VAL A 228 -4.70 17.39 18.80
C VAL A 228 -3.54 16.43 19.09
N LYS A 229 -2.40 16.94 19.56
CA LYS A 229 -1.22 16.13 19.90
C LYS A 229 -0.66 16.51 21.27
N LEU A 230 -0.36 15.49 22.08
CA LEU A 230 0.40 15.61 23.33
C LEU A 230 1.85 15.18 23.10
N ASN A 231 2.79 15.84 23.78
CA ASN A 231 4.15 15.29 23.93
C ASN A 231 4.16 14.09 24.91
N GLU A 232 5.23 13.30 24.96
CA GLU A 232 5.27 12.06 25.76
C GLU A 232 5.09 12.27 27.26
N ARG A 233 5.47 13.46 27.75
CA ARG A 233 5.30 13.88 29.15
C ARG A 233 3.90 14.39 29.45
N ALA A 234 3.11 14.65 28.40
CA ALA A 234 1.85 15.37 28.38
C ALA A 234 1.88 16.71 29.17
N ASP A 235 3.04 17.36 29.19
CA ASP A 235 3.22 18.73 29.70
C ASP A 235 3.03 19.81 28.62
N ARG A 236 2.82 19.39 27.36
CA ARG A 236 2.52 20.25 26.22
C ARG A 236 1.42 19.62 25.36
N MET A 237 0.38 20.40 25.07
CA MET A 237 -0.70 20.04 24.16
C MET A 237 -0.76 21.06 23.02
N PHE A 238 -0.64 20.58 21.78
CA PHE A 238 -0.78 21.35 20.55
C PHE A 238 -2.09 20.97 19.88
N TYR A 239 -2.83 21.95 19.35
CA TYR A 239 -4.12 21.67 18.73
C TYR A 239 -4.54 22.71 17.69
N LEU A 240 -5.38 22.29 16.73
CA LEU A 240 -6.05 23.18 15.78
C LEU A 240 -7.36 23.73 16.35
N SER A 241 -7.66 25.00 16.06
CA SER A 241 -8.97 25.65 16.24
C SER A 241 -9.05 26.89 15.34
N LYS A 242 -10.21 27.56 15.29
CA LYS A 242 -10.56 28.59 14.29
C LYS A 242 -10.36 28.04 12.89
N ILE A 243 -11.27 27.13 12.54
CA ILE A 243 -11.36 26.47 11.25
C ILE A 243 -12.34 27.28 10.40
N SER A 244 -12.01 27.52 9.14
CA SER A 244 -12.84 28.26 8.19
C SER A 244 -13.31 27.40 7.02
N GLU A 245 -14.36 27.86 6.33
CA GLU A 245 -14.93 27.33 5.09
C GLU A 245 -13.86 26.94 4.03
N ASP A 246 -12.73 27.64 4.00
CA ASP A 246 -11.61 27.42 3.08
C ASP A 246 -10.70 26.21 3.40
N GLY A 247 -11.05 25.41 4.42
CA GLY A 247 -10.24 24.25 4.84
C GLY A 247 -8.94 24.66 5.56
N THR A 248 -8.88 25.86 6.15
CA THR A 248 -7.70 26.34 6.87
C THR A 248 -7.98 26.53 8.37
N ALA A 249 -6.92 26.50 9.18
CA ALA A 249 -6.99 26.57 10.65
C ALA A 249 -5.87 27.37 11.31
N SER A 250 -6.00 27.57 12.61
CA SER A 250 -4.96 28.14 13.48
C SER A 250 -4.39 27.11 14.46
N LEU A 251 -3.06 27.02 14.55
CA LEU A 251 -2.37 26.18 15.52
C LEU A 251 -2.26 26.90 16.88
N PHE A 252 -2.58 26.19 17.96
CA PHE A 252 -2.49 26.63 19.35
C PHE A 252 -1.63 25.70 20.20
N TYR A 253 -1.10 26.23 21.30
CA TYR A 253 -0.38 25.49 22.34
C TYR A 253 -0.91 25.80 23.74
N SER A 254 -0.89 24.79 24.62
CA SER A 254 -1.24 24.89 26.03
C SER A 254 -0.39 23.95 26.90
N ASP A 255 -0.33 24.22 28.21
CA ASP A 255 0.40 23.42 29.21
C ASP A 255 -0.60 22.80 30.21
N PRO A 256 -0.95 21.50 30.05
CA PRO A 256 -1.84 20.77 30.97
C PRO A 256 -1.39 20.79 32.43
N THR A 257 -0.09 20.93 32.70
CA THR A 257 0.44 20.99 34.07
C THR A 257 0.24 22.36 34.72
N LYS A 258 0.09 23.44 33.95
CA LYS A 258 -0.31 24.76 34.48
C LYS A 258 -1.82 24.79 34.74
N LEU A 259 -2.62 24.29 33.80
CA LEU A 259 -4.09 24.16 33.95
C LEU A 259 -4.44 23.42 35.26
N SER A 260 -3.81 22.26 35.50
CA SER A 260 -3.99 21.45 36.71
C SER A 260 -3.54 22.06 38.05
N LYS A 261 -3.05 23.30 38.06
CA LYS A 261 -2.64 24.04 39.27
C LYS A 261 -3.53 25.26 39.57
N SER A 262 -4.49 25.61 38.70
CA SER A 262 -5.46 26.68 38.99
C SER A 262 -6.41 26.23 40.10
N LYS A 263 -6.48 27.01 41.19
CA LYS A 263 -7.16 26.59 42.44
C LYS A 263 -8.67 26.69 42.40
N ASP A 264 -9.20 27.57 41.55
CA ASP A 264 -10.62 27.90 41.53
C ASP A 264 -11.38 27.22 40.36
N GLY A 265 -10.67 26.56 39.44
CA GLY A 265 -11.24 25.95 38.23
C GLY A 265 -11.85 26.95 37.23
N VAL A 266 -11.59 28.26 37.44
CA VAL A 266 -12.24 29.37 36.71
C VAL A 266 -11.33 30.01 35.66
N GLU A 267 -10.01 29.79 35.71
CA GLU A 267 -9.12 30.07 34.57
C GLU A 267 -9.22 28.96 33.52
N SER A 268 -10.43 28.78 32.98
CA SER A 268 -10.59 28.28 31.62
C SER A 268 -9.90 29.27 30.69
N PHE A 269 -8.91 28.83 29.93
CA PHE A 269 -8.36 29.65 28.86
C PHE A 269 -9.39 29.67 27.73
N ASP A 270 -9.87 30.86 27.32
CA ASP A 270 -10.84 30.96 26.23
C ASP A 270 -10.27 30.27 24.98
N GLN A 271 -9.00 30.53 24.69
CA GLN A 271 -8.11 29.75 23.83
C GLN A 271 -6.67 29.75 24.39
N GLY A 272 -5.86 28.76 24.01
CA GLY A 272 -4.43 28.69 24.34
C GLY A 272 -3.59 29.75 23.62
N VAL A 273 -2.26 29.59 23.67
CA VAL A 273 -1.34 30.47 22.94
C VAL A 273 -1.41 30.14 21.45
N ARG A 274 -1.94 31.05 20.62
CA ARG A 274 -1.90 30.90 19.16
C ARG A 274 -0.43 30.92 18.70
N ILE A 275 0.00 29.84 18.06
CA ILE A 275 1.31 29.73 17.41
C ILE A 275 1.24 30.33 16.01
N SER A 276 0.22 29.94 15.23
CA SER A 276 0.17 30.16 13.79
C SER A 276 -1.27 30.23 13.26
N SER A 277 -1.41 30.44 11.96
CA SER A 277 -2.66 30.60 11.20
C SER A 277 -2.45 30.28 9.74
N ASN A 278 -3.54 29.93 9.04
CA ASN A 278 -3.54 29.49 7.65
C ASN A 278 -2.76 28.18 7.44
N LEU A 279 -2.91 27.23 8.38
CA LEU A 279 -2.52 25.83 8.15
C LEU A 279 -3.66 25.14 7.41
N ASN A 280 -3.37 24.41 6.34
CA ASN A 280 -4.37 23.63 5.61
C ASN A 280 -4.69 22.33 6.38
N ILE A 281 -5.98 22.01 6.55
CA ILE A 281 -6.45 20.87 7.36
C ILE A 281 -6.74 19.61 6.54
N ASN A 282 -6.75 19.71 5.21
CA ASN A 282 -7.02 18.62 4.29
C ASN A 282 -5.77 17.73 4.07
N GLN A 283 -4.63 18.11 4.66
CA GLN A 283 -3.43 17.29 4.75
C GLN A 283 -3.62 16.18 5.79
N PHE A 284 -3.20 14.95 5.47
CA PHE A 284 -3.31 13.79 6.39
C PHE A 284 -2.62 14.01 7.76
N ASN A 285 -1.66 14.92 7.88
CA ASN A 285 -1.04 15.26 9.17
C ASN A 285 -0.62 16.75 9.19
N PRO A 286 -1.54 17.68 9.47
CA PRO A 286 -1.38 19.12 9.21
C PRO A 286 -0.33 19.82 10.09
N PHE A 287 0.15 19.15 11.14
CA PHE A 287 1.34 19.52 11.90
C PHE A 287 1.97 18.29 12.54
N GLN A 288 3.28 18.34 12.81
CA GLN A 288 4.03 17.34 13.58
C GLN A 288 4.58 17.98 14.86
N ILE A 289 4.83 17.17 15.89
CA ILE A 289 5.55 17.58 17.10
C ILE A 289 6.61 16.56 17.47
N THR A 290 7.66 17.02 18.12
CA THR A 290 8.71 16.19 18.74
C THR A 290 8.18 15.47 19.99
N ARG A 291 8.73 14.29 20.35
CA ARG A 291 8.40 13.53 21.57
C ARG A 291 8.46 14.40 22.84
N ASN A 292 9.41 15.33 22.89
CA ASN A 292 9.56 16.29 23.98
C ASN A 292 8.67 17.53 23.85
N GLY A 293 8.10 17.79 22.67
CA GLY A 293 7.30 18.97 22.35
C GLY A 293 8.08 20.28 22.37
N ASP A 294 9.41 20.22 22.18
CA ASP A 294 10.29 21.39 22.06
C ASP A 294 10.24 22.04 20.67
N TYR A 295 9.70 21.31 19.69
CA TYR A 295 9.44 21.77 18.34
C TYR A 295 8.08 21.29 17.81
N ALA A 296 7.42 22.15 17.05
CA ALA A 296 6.29 21.81 16.17
C ALA A 296 6.59 22.24 14.72
N LEU A 297 6.21 21.43 13.75
CA LEU A 297 6.54 21.58 12.31
C LEU A 297 5.25 21.50 11.48
N TYR A 298 5.00 22.47 10.59
CA TYR A 298 3.74 22.59 9.85
C TYR A 298 3.88 23.44 8.58
N LEU A 299 2.96 23.26 7.63
CA LEU A 299 2.83 24.10 6.44
C LEU A 299 1.84 25.26 6.69
N LYS A 300 2.08 26.42 6.07
CA LYS A 300 1.17 27.57 6.01
C LYS A 300 0.95 28.00 4.56
N ASN A 301 -0.23 28.54 4.26
CA ASN A 301 -0.61 29.00 2.92
C ASN A 301 -0.37 27.89 1.87
N TYR A 302 -1.07 26.77 2.02
CA TYR A 302 -0.91 25.61 1.13
C TYR A 302 -1.86 25.74 -0.05
N GLU A 303 -1.29 26.06 -1.20
CA GLU A 303 -1.95 26.36 -2.48
C GLU A 303 -1.18 25.59 -3.57
N ASP A 304 -1.87 25.07 -4.59
CA ASP A 304 -1.26 24.36 -5.73
C ASP A 304 -0.18 23.33 -5.33
N GLN A 305 -0.57 22.40 -4.45
CA GLN A 305 0.26 21.28 -3.93
C GLN A 305 1.52 21.68 -3.14
N SER A 306 1.69 22.95 -2.76
CA SER A 306 2.85 23.38 -1.96
C SER A 306 2.53 24.50 -0.96
N GLY A 307 3.40 24.72 0.03
CA GLY A 307 3.22 25.80 1.01
C GLY A 307 4.51 26.27 1.67
N SER A 308 4.40 27.13 2.68
CA SER A 308 5.55 27.58 3.47
C SER A 308 5.75 26.70 4.70
N LEU A 309 6.90 26.04 4.83
CA LEU A 309 7.22 25.15 5.96
C LEU A 309 7.79 25.95 7.14
N TYR A 310 7.18 25.82 8.32
CA TYR A 310 7.58 26.52 9.54
C TYR A 310 7.87 25.57 10.69
N LEU A 311 8.90 25.91 11.46
CA LEU A 311 9.29 25.26 12.71
C LEU A 311 9.07 26.24 13.87
N TYR A 312 8.14 25.93 14.78
CA TYR A 312 7.96 26.67 16.02
C TYR A 312 8.85 26.10 17.13
N ASN A 313 9.69 26.94 17.75
CA ASN A 313 10.72 26.56 18.73
C ASN A 313 10.34 26.88 20.20
N MET A 314 9.03 26.94 20.50
CA MET A 314 8.46 27.45 21.76
C MET A 314 8.71 28.94 22.06
N LYS A 315 9.21 29.73 21.09
CA LYS A 315 9.44 31.18 21.22
C LYS A 315 8.97 31.95 19.99
N GLU A 316 9.33 31.48 18.80
CA GLU A 316 9.07 32.13 17.51
C GLU A 316 8.77 31.11 16.40
N GLU A 317 8.09 31.54 15.34
CA GLU A 317 7.96 30.78 14.10
C GLU A 317 9.23 30.98 13.25
N ILE A 318 9.93 29.90 12.92
CA ILE A 318 11.11 29.92 12.03
C ILE A 318 10.70 29.37 10.66
N LEU A 319 10.76 30.21 9.62
CA LEU A 319 10.61 29.74 8.24
C LEU A 319 11.74 28.77 7.88
N ILE A 320 11.38 27.61 7.35
CA ILE A 320 12.31 26.59 6.86
C ILE A 320 12.56 26.78 5.36
N ASP A 321 11.50 26.82 4.58
CA ASP A 321 11.49 27.08 3.13
C ASP A 321 10.07 27.44 2.66
N ASN A 322 9.96 27.95 1.42
CA ASN A 322 8.69 28.12 0.71
C ASN A 322 8.53 27.05 -0.38
N ASN A 323 7.32 26.89 -0.94
CA ASN A 323 7.00 25.92 -1.99
C ASN A 323 7.31 24.48 -1.57
N VAL A 324 7.04 24.12 -0.32
CA VAL A 324 7.29 22.79 0.25
C VAL A 324 6.03 21.93 0.11
N ALA A 325 6.19 20.73 -0.43
CA ALA A 325 5.11 19.74 -0.53
C ALA A 325 4.70 19.21 0.85
N ASP A 326 3.56 18.54 0.94
CA ASP A 326 3.07 17.85 2.16
C ASP A 326 4.02 16.76 2.69
N ASN A 327 4.95 16.28 1.87
CA ASN A 327 5.99 15.31 2.20
C ASN A 327 7.17 15.95 2.98
N TYR A 328 7.01 16.12 4.30
CA TYR A 328 8.04 16.61 5.23
C TYR A 328 8.05 15.82 6.55
N TYR A 329 9.24 15.51 7.11
CA TYR A 329 9.37 14.69 8.33
C TYR A 329 10.56 15.11 9.20
N PHE A 330 10.47 14.88 10.51
CA PHE A 330 11.65 14.82 11.38
C PHE A 330 12.42 13.50 11.19
N SER A 331 13.72 13.48 11.49
CA SER A 331 14.44 12.24 11.79
C SER A 331 13.89 11.57 13.06
N GLU A 332 14.07 10.26 13.20
CA GLU A 332 13.59 9.51 14.38
C GLU A 332 14.31 9.96 15.67
N ASP A 333 15.54 10.45 15.56
CA ASP A 333 16.32 11.05 16.65
C ASP A 333 15.99 12.53 16.92
N GLU A 334 15.06 13.11 16.16
CA GLU A 334 14.61 14.52 16.23
C GLU A 334 15.71 15.56 16.00
N SER A 335 16.86 15.15 15.44
CA SER A 335 17.99 16.04 15.15
C SER A 335 17.84 16.87 13.87
N SER A 336 17.05 16.40 12.90
CA SER A 336 16.98 16.93 11.53
C SER A 336 15.56 16.89 10.95
N ILE A 337 15.35 17.61 9.84
CA ILE A 337 14.13 17.60 9.03
C ILE A 337 14.50 17.28 7.58
N ILE A 338 13.75 16.39 6.92
CA ILE A 338 13.75 16.16 5.48
C ILE A 338 12.46 16.71 4.85
N TYR A 339 12.54 17.29 3.65
CA TYR A 339 11.38 17.79 2.92
C TYR A 339 11.64 17.90 1.40
N MET A 340 10.58 17.78 0.61
CA MET A 340 10.58 18.10 -0.82
C MET A 340 10.10 19.53 -1.08
N LYS A 341 10.75 20.23 -2.00
CA LYS A 341 10.40 21.59 -2.44
C LYS A 341 10.05 21.58 -3.92
N VAL A 342 8.82 21.96 -4.25
CA VAL A 342 8.32 22.20 -5.60
C VAL A 342 9.02 23.42 -6.20
N MET A 343 9.37 23.31 -7.48
CA MET A 343 10.09 24.29 -8.28
C MET A 343 9.17 24.91 -9.34
N ASP A 344 9.62 25.99 -9.99
CA ASP A 344 8.84 26.75 -10.99
C ASP A 344 8.58 25.96 -12.31
N ASP A 345 9.09 24.73 -12.41
CA ASP A 345 8.96 23.77 -13.51
C ASP A 345 8.21 22.48 -13.09
N ASP A 346 7.44 22.56 -12.00
CA ASP A 346 6.70 21.47 -11.33
C ASP A 346 7.57 20.28 -10.85
N THR A 347 8.90 20.31 -11.07
CA THR A 347 9.82 19.35 -10.49
C THR A 347 10.01 19.60 -8.99
N SER A 348 10.53 18.61 -8.26
CA SER A 348 10.88 18.77 -6.84
C SER A 348 12.39 18.65 -6.57
N ASP A 349 12.89 19.57 -5.74
CA ASP A 349 14.18 19.48 -5.05
C ASP A 349 14.03 18.74 -3.72
N LEU A 350 15.01 17.90 -3.36
CA LEU A 350 15.07 17.26 -2.05
C LEU A 350 16.05 17.97 -1.12
N TYR A 351 15.62 18.33 0.09
CA TYR A 351 16.44 19.02 1.10
C TYR A 351 16.46 18.30 2.45
N ILE A 352 17.57 18.44 3.18
CA ILE A 352 17.69 18.12 4.60
C ILE A 352 18.16 19.36 5.39
N LYS A 353 17.70 19.52 6.63
CA LYS A 353 18.12 20.62 7.52
C LYS A 353 18.28 20.12 8.96
N SER A 354 19.48 20.25 9.51
CA SER A 354 19.74 19.97 10.93
C SER A 354 19.12 21.04 11.83
N LEU A 355 18.68 20.62 13.02
CA LEU A 355 18.26 21.50 14.12
C LEU A 355 19.46 21.91 15.01
N ASP A 356 20.64 21.31 14.85
CA ASP A 356 21.84 21.49 15.70
C ASP A 356 22.61 22.82 15.49
N SER A 357 21.86 23.90 15.23
CA SER A 357 22.28 25.30 15.12
C SER A 357 23.05 25.69 13.84
N LYS A 358 22.66 26.85 13.29
CA LYS A 358 23.35 27.65 12.25
C LYS A 358 23.66 27.00 10.90
N ARG A 359 23.63 25.67 10.75
CA ARG A 359 23.81 25.01 9.45
C ARG A 359 22.67 25.42 8.53
N GLU A 360 23.00 25.76 7.28
CA GLU A 360 22.00 26.00 6.25
C GLU A 360 21.37 24.67 5.80
N LYS A 361 20.25 24.74 5.09
CA LYS A 361 19.65 23.57 4.44
C LYS A 361 20.62 23.01 3.40
N VAL A 362 20.75 21.69 3.33
CA VAL A 362 21.59 21.00 2.36
C VAL A 362 20.69 20.39 1.28
N LYS A 363 20.95 20.75 0.02
CA LYS A 363 20.29 20.14 -1.14
C LYS A 363 20.87 18.75 -1.38
N ILE A 364 20.00 17.75 -1.53
CA ILE A 364 20.35 16.36 -1.86
C ILE A 364 20.40 16.19 -3.39
N ASP A 365 19.32 16.56 -4.08
CA ASP A 365 19.19 16.48 -5.54
C ASP A 365 18.11 17.45 -6.05
N SER A 366 18.05 17.64 -7.38
CA SER A 366 16.94 18.29 -8.10
C SER A 366 16.19 17.23 -8.92
N GLY A 367 14.93 17.47 -9.32
CA GLY A 367 14.17 16.55 -10.16
C GLY A 367 13.91 15.20 -9.47
N VAL A 368 13.66 15.25 -8.17
CA VAL A 368 13.26 14.11 -7.33
C VAL A 368 11.75 13.95 -7.44
N ALA A 369 11.30 12.75 -7.81
CA ALA A 369 9.88 12.43 -7.90
C ALA A 369 9.30 12.03 -6.54
N GLN A 370 10.01 11.20 -5.77
CA GLN A 370 9.55 10.70 -4.48
C GLN A 370 10.72 10.32 -3.56
N ILE A 371 10.53 10.48 -2.24
CA ILE A 371 11.36 9.82 -1.23
C ILE A 371 10.82 8.40 -1.04
N ILE A 372 11.64 7.37 -1.28
CA ILE A 372 11.21 5.97 -1.19
C ILE A 372 11.47 5.39 0.20
N ASN A 373 12.64 5.66 0.77
CA ASN A 373 13.06 5.10 2.06
C ASN A 373 14.20 5.94 2.67
N TYR A 374 14.41 5.86 3.98
CA TYR A 374 15.51 6.55 4.67
C TYR A 374 15.91 5.84 5.97
N SER A 375 17.17 6.00 6.38
CA SER A 375 17.60 5.61 7.73
C SER A 375 16.98 6.52 8.78
N SER A 376 16.76 6.00 9.99
CA SER A 376 16.15 6.72 11.12
C SER A 376 16.88 8.02 11.49
N ASP A 377 18.18 8.11 11.22
CA ASP A 377 19.04 9.28 11.43
C ASP A 377 19.21 10.18 10.20
N LEU A 378 18.45 9.92 9.12
CA LEU A 378 18.49 10.56 7.80
C LEU A 378 19.86 10.59 7.10
N LYS A 379 20.88 9.86 7.59
CA LYS A 379 22.20 9.78 6.94
C LYS A 379 22.19 8.92 5.68
N LYS A 380 21.13 8.17 5.42
CA LYS A 380 20.93 7.44 4.17
C LYS A 380 19.52 7.67 3.65
N ILE A 381 19.38 8.06 2.39
CA ILE A 381 18.10 8.38 1.76
C ILE A 381 18.06 7.75 0.37
N TYR A 382 17.00 6.99 0.11
CA TYR A 382 16.64 6.41 -1.18
C TYR A 382 15.50 7.22 -1.81
N TYR A 383 15.66 7.61 -3.07
CA TYR A 383 14.72 8.49 -3.76
C TYR A 383 14.68 8.22 -5.27
N THR A 384 13.53 8.48 -5.90
CA THR A 384 13.34 8.34 -7.35
C THR A 384 13.53 9.65 -8.09
N LYS A 385 13.87 9.54 -9.37
CA LYS A 385 13.80 10.61 -10.38
C LYS A 385 13.13 10.05 -11.63
N SER A 386 12.37 10.86 -12.37
CA SER A 386 11.86 10.43 -13.69
C SER A 386 13.02 10.08 -14.62
N ASN A 387 12.79 9.14 -15.55
CA ASN A 387 13.74 8.82 -16.62
C ASN A 387 13.52 9.67 -17.88
N ASP A 388 12.36 10.32 -18.02
CA ASP A 388 11.94 11.04 -19.22
C ASP A 388 11.04 12.26 -18.88
N ASP A 389 10.89 13.18 -19.83
CA ASP A 389 10.05 14.39 -19.72
C ASP A 389 8.57 14.12 -20.11
N SER A 390 8.17 12.84 -20.25
CA SER A 390 6.83 12.44 -20.71
C SER A 390 5.88 12.04 -19.57
N GLU A 391 4.68 12.64 -19.56
CA GLU A 391 3.62 12.47 -18.53
C GLU A 391 3.13 11.02 -18.33
N SER A 392 3.47 10.09 -19.24
CA SER A 392 3.04 8.68 -19.22
C SER A 392 4.09 7.72 -18.62
N SER A 393 5.28 8.20 -18.26
CA SER A 393 6.41 7.34 -17.91
C SER A 393 6.42 6.89 -16.44
N ASN A 394 5.81 5.73 -16.16
CA ASN A 394 5.95 4.99 -14.88
C ASN A 394 7.36 4.39 -14.67
N TYR A 395 8.39 5.02 -15.22
CA TYR A 395 9.77 4.53 -15.30
C TYR A 395 10.69 5.50 -14.58
N TYR A 396 11.08 5.14 -13.36
CA TYR A 396 11.98 5.95 -12.55
C TYR A 396 13.38 5.33 -12.51
N SER A 397 14.34 6.13 -12.03
CA SER A 397 15.63 5.65 -11.57
C SER A 397 15.71 5.78 -10.06
N LEU A 398 16.08 4.71 -9.37
CA LEU A 398 16.33 4.76 -7.93
C LEU A 398 17.75 5.24 -7.66
N TYR A 399 17.86 6.28 -6.83
CA TYR A 399 19.11 6.84 -6.34
C TYR A 399 19.24 6.60 -4.83
N VAL A 400 20.48 6.62 -4.36
CA VAL A 400 20.79 6.68 -2.94
C VAL A 400 21.81 7.78 -2.65
N LYS A 401 21.55 8.56 -1.60
CA LYS A 401 22.50 9.46 -0.96
C LYS A 401 22.87 8.89 0.40
N GLU A 402 24.15 8.90 0.73
CA GLU A 402 24.66 8.64 2.07
C GLU A 402 25.43 9.86 2.59
N ASP A 403 25.47 10.10 3.89
CA ASP A 403 26.30 11.15 4.49
C ASP A 403 27.78 10.92 4.20
N GLY A 404 28.52 12.02 3.99
CA GLY A 404 29.93 11.99 3.57
C GLY A 404 30.25 11.38 2.20
N LYS A 405 29.27 10.81 1.47
CA LYS A 405 29.45 10.21 0.14
C LYS A 405 28.68 10.94 -0.95
N ASP A 406 29.10 10.80 -2.20
CA ASP A 406 28.32 11.25 -3.35
C ASP A 406 27.04 10.43 -3.54
N LYS A 407 26.02 11.06 -4.13
CA LYS A 407 24.80 10.37 -4.59
C LYS A 407 25.13 9.47 -5.78
N ARG A 408 24.44 8.34 -5.90
CA ARG A 408 24.57 7.41 -7.02
C ARG A 408 23.21 6.87 -7.46
N LYS A 409 23.02 6.70 -8.77
CA LYS A 409 21.95 5.82 -9.29
C LYS A 409 22.33 4.38 -8.90
N ILE A 410 21.37 3.60 -8.44
CA ILE A 410 21.56 2.18 -8.12
C ILE A 410 20.72 1.24 -8.97
N ILE A 411 19.58 1.70 -9.49
CA ILE A 411 18.66 0.92 -10.34
C ILE A 411 18.12 1.86 -11.44
N SER A 412 18.09 1.37 -12.68
CA SER A 412 17.28 1.95 -13.77
C SER A 412 15.97 1.19 -13.92
N ASP A 413 14.96 1.87 -14.47
CA ASP A 413 13.67 1.30 -14.89
C ASP A 413 12.84 0.72 -13.72
N TYR A 414 13.05 1.31 -12.54
CA TYR A 414 12.32 1.04 -11.31
C TYR A 414 10.87 1.52 -11.44
N SER A 415 9.92 0.68 -11.03
CA SER A 415 8.50 1.05 -10.90
C SER A 415 7.90 0.83 -9.50
N GLY A 416 8.55 0.08 -8.61
CA GLY A 416 8.11 -0.07 -7.22
C GLY A 416 9.15 -0.73 -6.30
N MET A 417 9.07 -0.44 -4.99
CA MET A 417 9.79 -1.16 -3.93
C MET A 417 8.78 -1.94 -3.12
N GLU A 418 8.93 -3.26 -3.11
CA GLU A 418 7.94 -4.20 -2.56
C GLU A 418 8.20 -4.48 -1.07
N SER A 419 9.47 -4.40 -0.63
CA SER A 419 9.89 -4.39 0.78
C SER A 419 11.36 -3.99 0.91
N SER A 420 11.81 -3.67 2.13
CA SER A 420 13.21 -3.35 2.43
C SER A 420 13.62 -3.83 3.82
N SER A 421 14.93 -3.99 4.03
CA SER A 421 15.53 -4.44 5.29
C SER A 421 16.46 -3.40 5.90
N MET A 422 16.75 -3.56 7.20
CA MET A 422 17.79 -2.80 7.92
C MET A 422 19.22 -3.09 7.43
N THR A 423 19.40 -4.04 6.51
CA THR A 423 20.70 -4.49 5.96
C THR A 423 20.95 -4.01 4.52
N ASP A 424 20.23 -2.98 4.08
CA ASP A 424 20.29 -2.41 2.72
C ASP A 424 19.83 -3.34 1.59
N GLU A 425 19.15 -4.44 1.93
CA GLU A 425 18.56 -5.39 0.98
C GLU A 425 17.09 -5.04 0.77
N PHE A 426 16.59 -5.13 -0.47
CA PHE A 426 15.22 -4.76 -0.78
C PHE A 426 14.69 -5.48 -2.03
N PHE A 427 13.39 -5.80 -2.05
CA PHE A 427 12.71 -6.26 -3.26
C PHE A 427 12.17 -5.06 -4.04
N PHE A 428 12.30 -5.09 -5.36
CA PHE A 428 11.79 -4.06 -6.26
C PHE A 428 11.24 -4.67 -7.54
N THR A 429 10.33 -3.95 -8.20
CA THR A 429 9.82 -4.32 -9.52
C THR A 429 10.28 -3.36 -10.62
N ARG A 430 10.39 -3.93 -11.82
CA ARG A 430 10.39 -3.20 -13.10
C ARG A 430 9.09 -3.48 -13.82
N THR A 431 8.60 -2.53 -14.59
CA THR A 431 7.43 -2.71 -15.46
C THR A 431 7.90 -3.11 -16.87
N THR A 432 7.20 -4.05 -17.50
CA THR A 432 7.43 -4.46 -18.89
C THR A 432 6.13 -4.31 -19.67
N MET A 433 6.16 -3.46 -20.70
CA MET A 433 5.04 -3.25 -21.62
C MET A 433 5.29 -4.06 -22.90
N ASN A 434 4.37 -4.97 -23.22
CA ASN A 434 4.38 -5.79 -24.43
C ASN A 434 3.24 -5.35 -25.34
N ASN A 435 3.57 -4.83 -26.53
CA ASN A 435 2.59 -4.45 -27.55
C ASN A 435 2.54 -5.50 -28.66
N THR A 436 1.33 -5.90 -29.03
CA THR A 436 1.05 -6.78 -30.18
C THR A 436 0.00 -6.12 -31.06
N LYS A 437 0.16 -6.13 -32.40
CA LYS A 437 -0.83 -5.53 -33.30
C LYS A 437 -2.14 -6.32 -33.29
N LEU A 438 -3.28 -5.65 -33.42
CA LEU A 438 -4.56 -6.35 -33.39
C LEU A 438 -4.73 -7.33 -34.55
N ILE A 439 -4.16 -7.01 -35.73
CA ILE A 439 -4.16 -7.91 -36.90
C ILE A 439 -3.46 -9.26 -36.63
N ASP A 440 -2.48 -9.31 -35.71
CA ASP A 440 -1.80 -10.56 -35.35
C ASP A 440 -2.74 -11.56 -34.62
N PHE A 441 -3.84 -11.08 -34.06
CA PHE A 441 -4.89 -11.91 -33.45
C PHE A 441 -6.01 -12.31 -34.44
N VAL A 442 -5.95 -11.87 -35.70
CA VAL A 442 -7.00 -12.06 -36.70
C VAL A 442 -6.56 -12.98 -37.84
N GLU A 443 -7.47 -13.79 -38.36
CA GLU A 443 -7.39 -14.53 -39.61
C GLU A 443 -8.27 -13.82 -40.66
N ASP A 444 -7.67 -13.31 -41.73
CA ASP A 444 -8.41 -12.66 -42.83
C ASP A 444 -8.97 -13.71 -43.81
N ASP A 445 -10.10 -14.30 -43.43
CA ASP A 445 -10.85 -15.26 -44.24
C ASP A 445 -11.59 -14.60 -45.42
N MET A 446 -11.63 -13.26 -45.47
CA MET A 446 -12.35 -12.48 -46.48
C MET A 446 -11.45 -11.90 -47.59
N ALA A 447 -10.12 -11.88 -47.42
CA ALA A 447 -9.19 -11.36 -48.43
C ALA A 447 -9.39 -12.01 -49.81
N ALA A 448 -9.61 -13.33 -49.86
CA ALA A 448 -9.74 -14.08 -51.10
C ALA A 448 -11.03 -13.77 -51.88
N SER A 449 -12.13 -13.47 -51.20
CA SER A 449 -13.38 -13.00 -51.81
C SER A 449 -13.30 -11.52 -52.20
N ASP A 450 -12.78 -10.67 -51.31
CA ASP A 450 -12.68 -9.23 -51.49
C ASP A 450 -11.80 -8.82 -52.69
N LEU A 451 -10.79 -9.62 -53.04
CA LEU A 451 -9.94 -9.43 -54.23
C LEU A 451 -10.72 -9.26 -55.56
N ASN A 452 -11.94 -9.77 -55.65
CA ASN A 452 -12.76 -9.76 -56.87
C ASN A 452 -13.97 -8.81 -56.78
N ILE A 453 -14.13 -8.07 -55.68
CA ILE A 453 -15.22 -7.12 -55.47
C ILE A 453 -14.77 -5.72 -55.90
N THR A 454 -15.45 -5.16 -56.90
CA THR A 454 -15.22 -3.80 -57.43
C THR A 454 -16.49 -2.96 -57.34
N GLU A 455 -16.35 -1.64 -57.33
CA GLU A 455 -17.49 -0.70 -57.39
C GLU A 455 -18.44 -1.04 -58.56
N PRO A 456 -19.75 -1.26 -58.30
CA PRO A 456 -20.69 -1.66 -59.34
C PRO A 456 -21.04 -0.49 -60.25
N VAL A 457 -20.90 -0.68 -61.56
CA VAL A 457 -21.24 0.35 -62.56
C VAL A 457 -22.68 0.15 -63.04
N TYR A 458 -23.53 1.17 -62.92
CA TYR A 458 -24.96 1.13 -63.31
C TYR A 458 -25.22 0.49 -64.69
N SER A 459 -24.38 0.77 -65.69
CA SER A 459 -24.51 0.24 -67.06
C SER A 459 -24.37 -1.28 -67.19
N ASP A 460 -23.80 -1.96 -66.19
CA ASP A 460 -23.71 -3.41 -66.21
C ASP A 460 -25.05 -4.09 -65.85
N PHE A 461 -25.92 -3.37 -65.14
CA PHE A 461 -27.27 -3.76 -64.73
C PHE A 461 -28.37 -3.26 -65.67
N GLU A 462 -28.01 -2.52 -66.73
CA GLU A 462 -28.92 -2.15 -67.82
C GLU A 462 -29.34 -3.36 -68.66
N TYR A 463 -30.63 -3.43 -68.98
CA TYR A 463 -31.20 -4.39 -69.92
C TYR A 463 -32.24 -3.74 -70.84
N GLU A 464 -32.34 -4.24 -72.08
CA GLU A 464 -33.42 -3.83 -72.99
C GLU A 464 -34.73 -4.54 -72.59
N SER A 465 -35.75 -3.78 -72.24
CA SER A 465 -37.12 -4.27 -72.13
C SER A 465 -37.93 -3.87 -73.37
N THR A 466 -38.78 -4.77 -73.83
CA THR A 466 -39.66 -4.52 -74.99
C THR A 466 -41.12 -4.63 -74.57
N TYR A 467 -41.87 -3.54 -74.73
CA TYR A 467 -43.31 -3.52 -74.50
C TYR A 467 -44.04 -3.19 -75.80
N THR A 468 -45.21 -3.81 -75.99
CA THR A 468 -46.12 -3.50 -77.10
C THR A 468 -47.29 -2.70 -76.56
N ASP A 469 -47.57 -1.55 -77.15
CA ASP A 469 -48.65 -0.68 -76.73
C ASP A 469 -50.05 -1.21 -77.12
N TYR A 470 -51.10 -0.51 -76.68
CA TYR A 470 -52.49 -0.85 -76.97
C TYR A 470 -52.84 -0.84 -78.47
N TRP A 471 -52.00 -0.20 -79.32
CA TRP A 471 -52.19 -0.08 -80.76
C TRP A 471 -51.36 -1.08 -81.57
N GLY A 472 -50.50 -1.88 -80.91
CA GLY A 472 -49.66 -2.90 -81.54
C GLY A 472 -48.26 -2.41 -81.93
N TYR A 473 -47.82 -1.25 -81.48
CA TYR A 473 -46.44 -0.77 -81.69
C TYR A 473 -45.54 -1.28 -80.56
N THR A 474 -44.46 -1.96 -80.93
CA THR A 474 -43.42 -2.41 -79.99
C THR A 474 -42.34 -1.34 -79.84
N TYR A 475 -42.01 -1.01 -78.59
CA TYR A 475 -40.96 -0.08 -78.20
C TYR A 475 -39.91 -0.83 -77.37
N THR A 476 -38.64 -0.55 -77.62
CA THR A 476 -37.53 -0.93 -76.73
C THR A 476 -37.22 0.24 -75.81
N THR A 477 -37.03 -0.03 -74.52
CA THR A 477 -36.48 0.91 -73.54
C THR A 477 -35.32 0.26 -72.79
N THR A 478 -34.37 1.06 -72.32
CA THR A 478 -33.34 0.60 -71.38
C THR A 478 -33.89 0.76 -69.96
N ASP A 479 -34.02 -0.34 -69.24
CA ASP A 479 -34.35 -0.37 -67.82
C ASP A 479 -33.11 -0.85 -67.03
N VAL A 480 -33.05 -0.55 -65.73
CA VAL A 480 -31.97 -0.97 -64.83
C VAL A 480 -32.54 -1.96 -63.80
N ASP A 481 -31.86 -3.08 -63.59
CA ASP A 481 -32.18 -4.01 -62.49
C ASP A 481 -31.62 -3.44 -61.17
N TYR A 482 -32.35 -2.46 -60.60
CA TYR A 482 -31.96 -1.76 -59.38
C TYR A 482 -31.78 -2.70 -58.18
N ASP A 483 -32.59 -3.77 -58.08
CA ASP A 483 -32.47 -4.76 -57.02
C ASP A 483 -31.10 -5.46 -57.08
N GLN A 484 -30.63 -5.79 -58.29
CA GLN A 484 -29.28 -6.35 -58.50
C GLN A 484 -28.16 -5.33 -58.31
N TYR A 485 -28.37 -4.08 -58.73
CA TYR A 485 -27.40 -3.02 -58.49
C TYR A 485 -27.18 -2.79 -56.99
N TYR A 486 -28.25 -2.68 -56.19
CA TYR A 486 -28.12 -2.46 -54.75
C TYR A 486 -27.48 -3.67 -54.05
N LEU A 487 -27.84 -4.91 -54.40
CA LEU A 487 -27.16 -6.09 -53.86
C LEU A 487 -25.65 -6.12 -54.16
N ALA A 488 -25.23 -5.65 -55.34
CA ALA A 488 -23.81 -5.53 -55.68
C ALA A 488 -23.13 -4.32 -54.99
N TYR A 489 -23.89 -3.27 -54.69
CA TYR A 489 -23.41 -2.08 -53.99
C TYR A 489 -23.24 -2.35 -52.49
N ASP A 490 -24.18 -3.05 -51.86
CA ASP A 490 -24.10 -3.46 -50.45
C ASP A 490 -22.86 -4.35 -50.23
N LEU A 491 -22.64 -5.37 -51.09
CA LEU A 491 -21.42 -6.19 -51.08
C LEU A 491 -20.11 -5.39 -51.25
N TYR A 492 -20.17 -4.24 -51.94
CA TYR A 492 -19.03 -3.33 -52.09
C TYR A 492 -18.87 -2.40 -50.86
N GLN A 493 -19.95 -1.98 -50.20
CA GLN A 493 -19.85 -1.28 -48.91
C GLN A 493 -19.28 -2.20 -47.83
N ASP A 494 -19.79 -3.43 -47.71
CA ASP A 494 -19.26 -4.46 -46.79
C ASP A 494 -17.74 -4.67 -46.97
N LYS A 495 -17.25 -4.56 -48.22
CA LYS A 495 -15.82 -4.66 -48.56
C LYS A 495 -15.03 -3.42 -48.11
N LEU A 496 -15.57 -2.21 -48.28
CA LEU A 496 -14.93 -0.97 -47.81
C LEU A 496 -14.88 -0.91 -46.28
N ASP A 497 -15.90 -1.41 -45.59
CA ASP A 497 -15.91 -1.51 -44.13
C ASP A 497 -14.83 -2.50 -43.65
N ARG A 498 -14.68 -3.67 -44.31
CA ARG A 498 -13.57 -4.60 -44.04
C ARG A 498 -12.19 -4.02 -44.37
N ASP A 499 -12.04 -3.28 -45.46
CA ASP A 499 -10.79 -2.61 -45.81
C ASP A 499 -10.40 -1.54 -44.78
N THR A 500 -11.38 -0.83 -44.22
CA THR A 500 -11.19 0.11 -43.10
C THR A 500 -10.76 -0.63 -41.85
N LEU A 501 -11.48 -1.69 -41.47
CA LEU A 501 -11.15 -2.51 -40.30
C LEU A 501 -9.76 -3.17 -40.39
N ARG A 502 -9.32 -3.60 -41.58
CA ARG A 502 -7.93 -4.05 -41.82
C ARG A 502 -6.92 -2.97 -41.46
N SER A 503 -7.13 -1.74 -41.93
CA SER A 503 -6.25 -0.60 -41.63
C SER A 503 -6.23 -0.26 -40.14
N ASP A 504 -7.37 -0.32 -39.47
CA ASP A 504 -7.45 -0.06 -38.02
C ASP A 504 -6.74 -1.17 -37.22
N LEU A 505 -6.92 -2.45 -37.61
CA LEU A 505 -6.24 -3.60 -36.99
C LEU A 505 -4.72 -3.62 -37.23
N GLU A 506 -4.25 -3.10 -38.36
CA GLU A 506 -2.81 -2.93 -38.64
C GLU A 506 -2.18 -1.78 -37.87
N TYR A 507 -2.95 -0.72 -37.57
CA TYR A 507 -2.46 0.46 -36.84
C TYR A 507 -2.51 0.27 -35.32
N GLU A 508 -3.62 -0.27 -34.80
CA GLU A 508 -3.86 -0.43 -33.37
C GLU A 508 -3.06 -1.58 -32.74
N GLU A 509 -2.68 -1.38 -31.48
CA GLU A 509 -1.94 -2.35 -30.67
C GLU A 509 -2.72 -2.68 -29.39
N LEU A 510 -2.61 -3.93 -28.94
CA LEU A 510 -2.96 -4.35 -27.59
C LEU A 510 -1.70 -4.26 -26.73
N SER A 511 -1.61 -3.22 -25.91
CA SER A 511 -0.57 -3.06 -24.90
C SER A 511 -0.92 -3.84 -23.64
N THR A 512 -0.02 -4.73 -23.20
CA THR A 512 -0.16 -5.44 -21.93
C THR A 512 1.00 -5.14 -21.01
N ILE A 513 0.68 -5.02 -19.71
CA ILE A 513 1.62 -4.57 -18.68
C ILE A 513 1.85 -5.73 -17.71
N THR A 514 3.10 -6.14 -17.59
CA THR A 514 3.56 -7.13 -16.60
C THR A 514 4.69 -6.54 -15.76
N LYS A 515 5.06 -7.22 -14.67
CA LYS A 515 6.19 -6.84 -13.82
C LYS A 515 7.29 -7.91 -13.84
N GLN A 516 8.53 -7.46 -13.71
CA GLN A 516 9.68 -8.30 -13.35
C GLN A 516 10.07 -8.01 -11.89
N LEU A 517 10.33 -9.05 -11.11
CA LEU A 517 10.66 -8.95 -9.69
C LEU A 517 12.16 -9.20 -9.46
N PHE A 518 12.80 -8.31 -8.73
CA PHE A 518 14.22 -8.35 -8.41
C PHE A 518 14.45 -8.23 -6.90
N LEU A 519 15.51 -8.87 -6.41
CA LEU A 519 16.10 -8.65 -5.10
C LEU A 519 17.39 -7.87 -5.28
N TYR A 520 17.51 -6.71 -4.62
CA TYR A 520 18.78 -6.00 -4.45
C TYR A 520 19.46 -6.48 -3.17
N ALA A 521 20.68 -7.01 -3.29
CA ALA A 521 21.49 -7.56 -2.20
C ALA A 521 22.99 -7.47 -2.53
N ASP A 522 23.86 -7.30 -1.53
CA ASP A 522 25.32 -7.17 -1.71
C ASP A 522 25.76 -6.14 -2.79
N GLY A 523 24.96 -5.09 -2.99
CA GLY A 523 25.18 -4.07 -4.03
C GLY A 523 24.85 -4.51 -5.47
N LYS A 524 24.10 -5.59 -5.65
CA LYS A 524 23.74 -6.20 -6.94
C LYS A 524 22.25 -6.48 -7.05
N GLU A 525 21.75 -6.46 -8.27
CA GLU A 525 20.43 -6.98 -8.60
C GLU A 525 20.50 -8.49 -8.86
N LYS A 526 19.50 -9.24 -8.40
CA LYS A 526 19.23 -10.63 -8.79
C LYS A 526 17.76 -10.73 -9.19
N GLU A 527 17.48 -11.20 -10.40
CA GLU A 527 16.11 -11.51 -10.82
C GLU A 527 15.54 -12.68 -9.99
N VAL A 528 14.25 -12.60 -9.68
CA VAL A 528 13.53 -13.53 -8.80
C VAL A 528 12.47 -14.28 -9.58
N SER A 529 11.66 -13.55 -10.36
CA SER A 529 10.70 -14.08 -11.33
C SER A 529 10.23 -12.96 -12.28
N SER A 530 9.60 -13.34 -13.38
CA SER A 530 9.13 -12.46 -14.46
C SER A 530 7.63 -12.69 -14.74
N GLU A 531 7.04 -11.81 -15.55
CA GLU A 531 5.64 -11.91 -15.99
C GLU A 531 4.64 -11.85 -14.81
N LEU A 532 4.97 -11.11 -13.75
CA LEU A 532 4.08 -10.87 -12.61
C LEU A 532 2.90 -9.96 -12.99
N ALA A 533 1.75 -10.18 -12.36
CA ALA A 533 0.69 -9.18 -12.27
C ALA A 533 0.98 -8.22 -11.10
N TRP A 534 1.19 -8.77 -9.89
CA TRP A 534 1.52 -8.02 -8.68
C TRP A 534 2.25 -8.90 -7.66
N VAL A 535 2.79 -8.27 -6.61
CA VAL A 535 3.35 -8.93 -5.42
C VAL A 535 2.30 -8.84 -4.30
N ASN A 536 2.04 -9.95 -3.61
CA ASN A 536 1.11 -10.00 -2.48
C ASN A 536 1.80 -9.73 -1.14
N TYR A 537 3.05 -10.16 -1.00
CA TYR A 537 3.85 -9.99 0.21
C TYR A 537 5.34 -10.05 -0.15
N ALA A 538 6.17 -9.21 0.44
CA ALA A 538 7.62 -9.34 0.37
C ALA A 538 8.27 -9.02 1.73
N ASP A 539 9.34 -9.74 2.06
CA ASP A 539 10.26 -9.38 3.13
C ASP A 539 11.70 -9.66 2.68
N ALA A 540 12.46 -8.57 2.50
CA ALA A 540 13.86 -8.61 2.14
C ALA A 540 14.78 -9.16 3.25
N ALA A 541 14.37 -9.13 4.53
CA ALA A 541 15.19 -9.64 5.64
C ALA A 541 15.23 -11.18 5.67
N THR A 542 14.09 -11.86 5.51
CA THR A 542 14.04 -13.31 5.27
C THR A 542 14.21 -13.68 3.81
N LYS A 543 14.30 -12.72 2.88
CA LYS A 543 14.42 -12.95 1.42
C LYS A 543 13.29 -13.84 0.89
N SER A 544 12.08 -13.58 1.39
CA SER A 544 10.87 -14.32 1.08
C SER A 544 9.84 -13.41 0.40
N VAL A 545 9.13 -13.91 -0.60
CA VAL A 545 8.20 -13.11 -1.41
C VAL A 545 7.12 -13.99 -2.03
N ILE A 546 5.89 -13.50 -2.05
CA ILE A 546 4.67 -14.13 -2.56
C ILE A 546 4.05 -13.20 -3.59
N TYR A 547 3.66 -13.73 -4.76
CA TYR A 547 3.21 -12.95 -5.91
C TYR A 547 2.30 -13.77 -6.82
N VAL A 548 1.58 -13.08 -7.70
CA VAL A 548 0.76 -13.68 -8.75
C VAL A 548 1.40 -13.42 -10.11
N LYS A 549 1.47 -14.47 -10.95
CA LYS A 549 1.87 -14.32 -12.35
C LYS A 549 0.69 -13.89 -13.19
N SER A 550 0.92 -12.98 -14.12
CA SER A 550 -0.07 -12.56 -15.09
C SER A 550 -0.48 -13.75 -15.95
N GLU A 551 -1.79 -13.94 -16.13
CA GLU A 551 -2.30 -14.69 -17.26
C GLU A 551 -2.05 -13.83 -18.51
N THR A 552 -0.84 -13.97 -19.06
CA THR A 552 -0.42 -13.29 -20.29
C THR A 552 -1.39 -13.62 -21.43
N VAL A 553 -1.60 -12.66 -22.32
CA VAL A 553 -2.58 -12.72 -23.42
C VAL A 553 -2.61 -14.10 -24.06
N LYS A 554 -3.80 -14.71 -24.13
CA LYS A 554 -4.01 -15.99 -24.82
C LYS A 554 -3.33 -15.94 -26.19
N SER A 555 -2.33 -16.81 -26.35
CA SER A 555 -1.48 -16.92 -27.54
C SER A 555 -2.28 -16.72 -28.84
N PRO A 556 -1.77 -15.96 -29.84
CA PRO A 556 -2.43 -15.68 -31.13
C PRO A 556 -2.57 -16.92 -32.05
N THR A 557 -2.62 -18.10 -31.45
CA THR A 557 -2.97 -19.41 -32.03
C THR A 557 -4.48 -19.69 -32.06
N ASP A 558 -5.30 -18.92 -31.34
CA ASP A 558 -6.77 -19.02 -31.30
C ASP A 558 -7.43 -17.82 -32.00
N LYS A 559 -7.00 -17.51 -33.24
CA LYS A 559 -7.36 -16.29 -33.99
C LYS A 559 -8.88 -16.12 -34.17
N MET A 560 -9.33 -14.88 -34.15
CA MET A 560 -10.68 -14.49 -34.61
C MET A 560 -10.69 -14.36 -36.13
N LYS A 561 -11.81 -14.66 -36.81
CA LYS A 561 -11.94 -14.37 -38.25
C LYS A 561 -12.34 -12.93 -38.50
N LEU A 562 -11.86 -12.34 -39.60
CA LEU A 562 -12.30 -11.00 -40.03
C LEU A 562 -13.81 -10.98 -40.34
N SER A 563 -14.40 -12.09 -40.80
CA SER A 563 -15.85 -12.24 -40.97
C SER A 563 -16.67 -12.31 -39.67
N GLU A 564 -16.02 -12.48 -38.51
CA GLU A 564 -16.66 -12.66 -37.20
C GLU A 564 -16.52 -11.43 -36.27
N ILE A 565 -15.84 -10.37 -36.73
CA ILE A 565 -15.62 -9.12 -35.98
C ILE A 565 -16.22 -7.90 -36.70
N SER A 566 -16.65 -6.91 -35.92
CA SER A 566 -17.27 -5.66 -36.39
C SER A 566 -16.39 -4.43 -36.15
N SER A 567 -15.46 -4.51 -35.21
CA SER A 567 -14.57 -3.43 -34.81
C SER A 567 -13.30 -3.96 -34.14
N ILE A 568 -12.31 -3.08 -33.94
CA ILE A 568 -11.12 -3.35 -33.13
C ILE A 568 -11.45 -3.76 -31.68
N TYR A 569 -12.60 -3.35 -31.15
CA TYR A 569 -13.01 -3.67 -29.77
C TYR A 569 -13.39 -5.13 -29.61
N ASP A 570 -13.94 -5.79 -30.64
CA ASP A 570 -14.23 -7.23 -30.59
C ASP A 570 -12.95 -8.06 -30.39
N VAL A 571 -11.81 -7.56 -30.88
CA VAL A 571 -10.49 -8.15 -30.66
C VAL A 571 -9.95 -7.78 -29.28
N LYS A 572 -10.02 -6.50 -28.86
CA LYS A 572 -9.58 -6.08 -27.51
C LYS A 572 -10.34 -6.86 -26.42
N ASP A 573 -11.68 -6.87 -26.44
CA ASP A 573 -12.51 -7.56 -25.45
C ASP A 573 -12.27 -9.09 -25.36
N ARG A 574 -11.73 -9.73 -26.41
CA ARG A 574 -11.39 -11.18 -26.39
C ARG A 574 -10.02 -11.47 -25.77
N TYR A 575 -9.02 -10.61 -26.04
CA TYR A 575 -7.61 -10.88 -25.73
C TYR A 575 -7.05 -10.01 -24.60
N GLU A 576 -7.64 -8.85 -24.32
CA GLU A 576 -7.35 -8.01 -23.17
C GLU A 576 -7.74 -8.76 -21.89
N THR A 577 -6.76 -9.48 -21.35
CA THR A 577 -6.96 -10.36 -20.21
C THR A 577 -6.90 -9.53 -18.96
N ASN A 578 -8.07 -9.21 -18.41
CA ASN A 578 -8.20 -8.45 -17.17
C ASN A 578 -7.37 -9.12 -16.06
N SER A 579 -6.42 -8.40 -15.48
CA SER A 579 -5.39 -8.97 -14.60
C SER A 579 -5.97 -9.59 -13.34
N SER A 580 -7.18 -9.22 -12.94
CA SER A 580 -7.96 -9.85 -11.86
C SER A 580 -8.32 -11.32 -12.07
N ASN A 581 -8.04 -11.92 -13.24
CA ASN A 581 -8.34 -13.33 -13.52
C ASN A 581 -7.26 -14.31 -13.04
N SER A 582 -6.01 -13.85 -12.83
CA SER A 582 -4.87 -14.73 -12.58
C SER A 582 -4.88 -15.37 -11.18
N SER A 583 -5.09 -16.69 -11.13
CA SER A 583 -5.36 -17.44 -9.89
C SER A 583 -4.13 -18.09 -9.23
N SER A 584 -3.16 -18.57 -10.00
CA SER A 584 -1.94 -19.24 -9.50
C SER A 584 -1.02 -18.27 -8.73
N LYS A 585 -0.88 -18.53 -7.43
CA LYS A 585 0.00 -17.81 -6.51
C LYS A 585 1.35 -18.52 -6.39
N TYR A 586 2.44 -17.76 -6.42
CA TYR A 586 3.82 -18.26 -6.39
C TYR A 586 4.57 -17.72 -5.18
N ILE A 587 5.52 -18.50 -4.68
CA ILE A 587 6.31 -18.16 -3.49
C ILE A 587 7.80 -18.49 -3.69
N VAL A 588 8.66 -17.60 -3.19
CA VAL A 588 10.08 -17.84 -2.96
C VAL A 588 10.34 -17.65 -1.46
N LEU A 589 11.12 -18.55 -0.86
CA LEU A 589 11.40 -18.59 0.58
C LEU A 589 12.91 -18.58 0.82
N ASN A 590 13.40 -17.76 1.74
CA ASN A 590 14.82 -17.74 2.14
C ASN A 590 15.80 -17.63 0.96
N GLY A 591 15.44 -16.87 -0.08
CA GLY A 591 16.22 -16.70 -1.31
C GLY A 591 16.33 -17.94 -2.22
N GLY A 592 15.54 -18.98 -1.94
CA GLY A 592 15.53 -20.28 -2.63
C GLY A 592 14.89 -20.28 -4.03
N THR A 593 14.21 -21.37 -4.37
CA THR A 593 13.53 -21.56 -5.66
C THR A 593 12.05 -21.17 -5.62
N GLU A 594 11.55 -20.65 -6.73
CA GLU A 594 10.11 -20.49 -6.99
C GLU A 594 9.36 -21.82 -6.78
N GLN A 595 8.19 -21.71 -6.15
CA GLN A 595 7.22 -22.78 -5.91
C GLN A 595 5.82 -22.22 -6.17
N GLU A 596 4.94 -23.01 -6.75
CA GLU A 596 3.50 -22.71 -6.80
C GLU A 596 2.84 -23.04 -5.44
N MET A 597 1.86 -22.25 -5.04
CA MET A 597 1.06 -22.45 -3.82
C MET A 597 -0.19 -23.30 -4.10
N SER A 598 -0.98 -23.60 -3.07
CA SER A 598 -2.28 -24.27 -3.27
C SER A 598 -3.23 -23.35 -4.03
N GLU A 599 -4.06 -23.90 -4.93
CA GLU A 599 -5.18 -23.19 -5.57
C GLU A 599 -6.09 -22.55 -4.49
N ASP A 600 -6.33 -23.28 -3.39
CA ASP A 600 -7.04 -22.84 -2.19
C ASP A 600 -6.50 -21.56 -1.51
N ALA A 601 -5.27 -21.11 -1.80
CA ALA A 601 -4.63 -20.04 -1.06
C ALA A 601 -5.30 -18.68 -1.30
N SER A 602 -5.69 -18.01 -0.21
CA SER A 602 -6.50 -16.80 -0.23
C SER A 602 -5.92 -15.66 -1.08
N GLU A 603 -6.82 -14.96 -1.78
CA GLU A 603 -6.60 -13.71 -2.49
C GLU A 603 -6.26 -12.54 -1.56
N SER A 604 -6.69 -12.57 -0.28
CA SER A 604 -6.82 -11.40 0.60
C SER A 604 -5.51 -10.80 1.14
N TYR A 605 -4.37 -11.14 0.56
CA TYR A 605 -3.02 -10.62 0.88
C TYR A 605 -2.50 -10.91 2.32
N ARG A 606 -3.30 -11.59 3.17
CA ARG A 606 -3.03 -11.84 4.61
C ARG A 606 -1.94 -12.90 4.91
N PHE A 607 -0.82 -12.87 4.19
CA PHE A 607 0.34 -13.73 4.46
C PHE A 607 1.19 -13.16 5.61
N THR A 608 1.68 -14.01 6.52
CA THR A 608 2.60 -13.58 7.59
C THR A 608 3.54 -14.70 8.01
N PHE A 609 4.80 -14.36 8.27
CA PHE A 609 5.81 -15.28 8.80
C PHE A 609 5.92 -15.19 10.33
N SER A 610 6.43 -16.23 10.98
CA SER A 610 6.95 -16.09 12.35
C SER A 610 8.17 -15.19 12.40
N GLU A 611 8.45 -14.58 13.56
CA GLU A 611 9.62 -13.72 13.80
C GLU A 611 10.95 -14.38 13.39
N ASP A 612 11.01 -15.71 13.46
CA ASP A 612 12.19 -16.52 13.17
C ASP A 612 12.24 -17.11 11.75
N GLY A 613 11.30 -16.73 10.87
CA GLY A 613 11.18 -17.14 9.46
C GLY A 613 10.81 -18.62 9.22
N LYS A 614 10.57 -19.42 10.27
CA LYS A 614 10.38 -20.89 10.16
C LYS A 614 8.93 -21.32 10.01
N LYS A 615 7.97 -20.41 10.02
CA LYS A 615 6.56 -20.68 9.76
C LYS A 615 5.97 -19.64 8.83
N LEU A 616 5.07 -20.08 7.96
CA LEU A 616 4.19 -19.24 7.16
C LEU A 616 2.75 -19.51 7.58
N TYR A 617 1.99 -18.44 7.79
CA TYR A 617 0.57 -18.44 8.13
C TYR A 617 -0.21 -17.68 7.05
N TYR A 618 -1.35 -18.24 6.65
CA TYR A 618 -2.33 -17.62 5.76
C TYR A 618 -3.67 -18.37 5.84
N SER A 619 -4.67 -17.95 5.07
CA SER A 619 -6.01 -18.55 5.01
C SER A 619 -6.25 -19.26 3.69
N GLU A 620 -7.00 -20.36 3.71
CA GLU A 620 -7.33 -21.17 2.54
C GLU A 620 -8.85 -21.33 2.38
N ASN A 621 -9.35 -21.33 1.15
CA ASN A 621 -10.79 -21.42 0.81
C ASN A 621 -11.66 -20.26 1.35
N GLU A 622 -11.12 -19.04 1.43
CA GLU A 622 -11.96 -17.82 1.48
C GLU A 622 -12.73 -17.70 0.14
N ASN A 623 -14.00 -17.29 0.14
CA ASN A 623 -14.85 -17.20 -1.06
C ASN A 623 -15.24 -15.75 -1.33
N ASP A 624 -14.57 -15.10 -2.28
CA ASP A 624 -14.54 -13.63 -2.49
C ASP A 624 -15.90 -12.95 -2.75
N ASN A 625 -16.96 -13.73 -2.99
CA ASN A 625 -18.28 -13.23 -3.35
C ASN A 625 -19.40 -13.55 -2.33
N GLU A 626 -19.20 -14.47 -1.38
CA GLU A 626 -20.25 -14.88 -0.42
C GLU A 626 -19.76 -15.16 1.01
N SER A 627 -18.46 -15.43 1.23
CA SER A 627 -17.94 -15.61 2.59
C SER A 627 -16.47 -15.21 2.73
N THR A 628 -16.27 -14.16 3.52
CA THR A 628 -14.99 -13.70 4.09
C THR A 628 -14.39 -14.65 5.13
N SER A 629 -14.99 -15.83 5.34
CA SER A 629 -14.47 -16.86 6.25
C SER A 629 -13.73 -17.97 5.50
N GLY A 630 -12.58 -18.38 6.01
CA GLY A 630 -11.73 -19.42 5.43
C GLY A 630 -11.15 -20.40 6.46
N THR A 631 -10.15 -21.16 6.03
CA THR A 631 -9.41 -22.12 6.84
C THR A 631 -8.03 -21.56 7.17
N LEU A 632 -7.81 -21.11 8.40
CA LEU A 632 -6.51 -20.59 8.83
C LEU A 632 -5.50 -21.74 8.96
N VAL A 633 -4.36 -21.64 8.27
CA VAL A 633 -3.33 -22.68 8.22
C VAL A 633 -1.96 -22.18 8.71
N VAL A 634 -1.11 -23.15 9.07
CA VAL A 634 0.32 -22.95 9.28
C VAL A 634 1.13 -24.01 8.53
N TRP A 635 2.20 -23.57 7.88
CA TRP A 635 3.22 -24.43 7.27
C TRP A 635 4.56 -24.22 7.96
N ASP A 636 5.34 -25.29 8.10
CA ASP A 636 6.74 -25.20 8.54
C ASP A 636 7.61 -24.87 7.32
N VAL A 637 8.38 -23.78 7.39
CA VAL A 637 9.31 -23.32 6.35
C VAL A 637 10.67 -23.95 6.61
N LEU A 638 11.09 -24.87 5.74
CA LEU A 638 12.33 -25.64 5.86
C LEU A 638 13.09 -25.64 4.53
N GLU A 639 14.40 -25.32 4.57
CA GLU A 639 15.30 -25.33 3.39
C GLU A 639 14.75 -24.57 2.16
N GLY A 640 14.02 -23.47 2.40
CA GLY A 640 13.39 -22.67 1.35
C GLY A 640 12.10 -23.27 0.77
N LYS A 641 11.43 -24.18 1.49
CA LYS A 641 10.20 -24.85 1.05
C LYS A 641 9.12 -24.89 2.12
N LEU A 642 7.86 -24.97 1.70
CA LEU A 642 6.72 -25.22 2.58
C LEU A 642 6.61 -26.72 2.90
N SER A 643 6.33 -27.04 4.16
CA SER A 643 6.16 -28.41 4.64
C SER A 643 5.15 -28.49 5.80
N ASN A 644 4.70 -29.69 6.14
CA ASN A 644 3.93 -29.98 7.37
C ASN A 644 2.68 -29.08 7.60
N ARG A 645 1.89 -28.77 6.56
CA ARG A 645 0.62 -28.02 6.67
C ARG A 645 -0.23 -28.54 7.85
N LYS A 646 -0.63 -27.64 8.75
CA LYS A 646 -1.61 -27.89 9.81
C LYS A 646 -2.73 -26.85 9.72
N VAL A 647 -3.97 -27.29 9.87
CA VAL A 647 -5.12 -26.39 10.09
C VAL A 647 -5.08 -25.90 11.54
N ILE A 648 -5.22 -24.58 11.72
CA ILE A 648 -5.39 -23.94 13.03
C ILE A 648 -6.86 -23.92 13.40
N ASP A 649 -7.72 -23.42 12.51
CA ASP A 649 -9.19 -23.44 12.63
C ASP A 649 -9.86 -23.29 11.27
N GLU A 650 -11.14 -23.67 11.22
CA GLU A 650 -12.05 -23.50 10.08
C GLU A 650 -13.04 -22.35 10.38
N ASN A 651 -13.67 -21.78 9.35
CA ASN A 651 -14.60 -20.63 9.44
C ASN A 651 -13.97 -19.38 10.09
N VAL A 652 -12.71 -19.07 9.80
CA VAL A 652 -11.96 -17.91 10.32
C VAL A 652 -12.17 -16.70 9.43
N GLU A 653 -12.69 -15.61 10.01
CA GLU A 653 -13.13 -14.40 9.30
C GLU A 653 -12.02 -13.34 9.16
N GLN A 654 -11.32 -13.12 10.28
CA GLN A 654 -10.28 -12.11 10.43
C GLN A 654 -9.24 -12.62 11.43
N TYR A 655 -7.98 -12.28 11.19
CA TYR A 655 -6.86 -12.65 12.05
C TYR A 655 -5.75 -11.60 12.02
N MET A 656 -4.99 -11.55 13.11
CA MET A 656 -3.96 -10.55 13.40
C MET A 656 -2.79 -11.23 14.13
N PHE A 657 -1.56 -10.80 13.82
CA PHE A 657 -0.35 -11.32 14.46
C PHE A 657 0.19 -10.33 15.48
N VAL A 658 0.37 -10.77 16.73
CA VAL A 658 0.90 -9.96 17.83
C VAL A 658 1.90 -10.78 18.65
N ASN A 659 3.17 -10.37 18.63
CA ASN A 659 4.31 -11.02 19.28
C ASN A 659 4.32 -12.55 19.05
N ASP A 660 4.30 -12.96 17.77
CA ASP A 660 4.36 -14.36 17.32
C ASP A 660 3.11 -15.22 17.69
N ASN A 661 2.05 -14.59 18.23
CA ASN A 661 0.74 -15.22 18.48
C ASN A 661 -0.29 -14.69 17.47
N ILE A 662 -1.12 -15.58 16.95
CA ILE A 662 -2.28 -15.18 16.12
C ILE A 662 -3.46 -14.94 17.06
N TRP A 663 -4.16 -13.83 16.85
CA TRP A 663 -5.51 -13.58 17.37
C TRP A 663 -6.46 -13.70 16.20
N TYR A 664 -7.65 -14.28 16.39
CA TYR A 664 -8.61 -14.42 15.29
C TYR A 664 -10.06 -14.58 15.74
N TYR A 665 -10.95 -14.19 14.84
CA TYR A 665 -12.39 -14.40 14.92
C TYR A 665 -12.82 -15.58 14.07
N LYS A 666 -13.76 -16.40 14.55
CA LYS A 666 -14.38 -17.48 13.78
C LYS A 666 -15.87 -17.65 14.03
N ASP A 667 -16.52 -18.41 13.14
CA ASP A 667 -17.97 -18.70 13.15
C ASP A 667 -18.82 -17.42 13.18
N VAL A 668 -18.35 -16.36 12.49
CA VAL A 668 -18.93 -15.01 12.55
C VAL A 668 -20.31 -14.92 11.89
N LYS A 669 -21.27 -14.27 12.57
CA LYS A 669 -22.64 -14.01 12.13
C LYS A 669 -23.14 -12.70 12.74
N ASP A 670 -23.84 -11.88 11.96
CA ASP A 670 -24.32 -10.56 12.39
C ASP A 670 -23.21 -9.72 13.08
N ASP A 671 -22.02 -9.70 12.46
CA ASP A 671 -20.76 -9.07 12.92
C ASP A 671 -20.19 -9.59 14.25
N LYS A 672 -20.56 -10.80 14.68
CA LYS A 672 -20.09 -11.40 15.93
C LYS A 672 -19.64 -12.85 15.80
N GLY A 673 -18.56 -13.21 16.48
CA GLY A 673 -18.04 -14.58 16.47
C GLY A 673 -17.44 -15.05 17.80
N GLU A 674 -16.64 -16.10 17.71
CA GLU A 674 -15.75 -16.53 18.79
C GLU A 674 -14.38 -15.86 18.62
N LEU A 675 -13.85 -15.26 19.69
CA LEU A 675 -12.48 -14.75 19.72
C LEU A 675 -11.54 -15.83 20.29
N LEU A 676 -10.48 -16.13 19.56
CA LEU A 676 -9.45 -17.09 19.96
C LEU A 676 -8.03 -16.51 19.79
N THR A 677 -7.07 -17.19 20.39
CA THR A 677 -5.65 -17.04 20.06
C THR A 677 -4.99 -18.39 19.82
N TYR A 678 -4.05 -18.41 18.87
CA TYR A 678 -3.13 -19.51 18.61
C TYR A 678 -1.70 -19.04 18.86
N SER A 679 -1.06 -19.60 19.88
CA SER A 679 0.31 -19.26 20.27
C SER A 679 1.35 -20.02 19.45
N LYS A 680 2.57 -19.48 19.38
CA LYS A 680 3.70 -20.08 18.63
C LYS A 680 4.06 -21.50 19.01
N ASP A 681 3.82 -21.89 20.25
CA ASP A 681 3.98 -23.25 20.78
C ASP A 681 2.89 -24.24 20.30
N GLY A 682 1.93 -23.77 19.51
CA GLY A 682 0.81 -24.55 18.96
C GLY A 682 -0.41 -24.66 19.87
N LYS A 683 -0.42 -23.97 21.02
CA LYS A 683 -1.57 -23.97 21.96
C LYS A 683 -2.62 -22.97 21.48
N LYS A 684 -3.79 -23.51 21.07
CA LYS A 684 -5.04 -22.78 20.83
C LYS A 684 -5.79 -22.50 22.14
N VAL A 685 -6.32 -21.30 22.32
CA VAL A 685 -7.14 -20.88 23.48
C VAL A 685 -8.33 -20.06 23.01
N LYS A 686 -9.54 -20.40 23.48
CA LYS A 686 -10.74 -19.58 23.29
C LYS A 686 -10.82 -18.51 24.38
N ILE A 687 -11.07 -17.26 23.97
CA ILE A 687 -11.16 -16.09 24.85
C ILE A 687 -12.62 -15.84 25.24
N ALA A 688 -13.51 -15.74 24.25
CA ALA A 688 -14.93 -15.46 24.43
C ALA A 688 -15.78 -15.85 23.20
N TYR A 689 -17.10 -15.71 23.33
CA TYR A 689 -18.12 -15.87 22.29
C TYR A 689 -19.00 -14.61 22.23
N ASP A 690 -19.80 -14.44 21.17
CA ASP A 690 -20.58 -13.20 20.87
C ASP A 690 -19.69 -11.95 20.83
N VAL A 691 -18.42 -12.10 20.44
CA VAL A 691 -17.46 -10.98 20.39
C VAL A 691 -17.67 -10.22 19.09
N GLN A 692 -17.89 -8.91 19.21
CA GLN A 692 -18.04 -7.99 18.09
C GLN A 692 -16.74 -7.90 17.27
N LEU A 693 -16.86 -8.04 15.95
CA LEU A 693 -15.77 -7.85 14.98
C LEU A 693 -15.25 -6.41 15.05
N GLY A 694 -13.93 -6.21 14.89
CA GLY A 694 -13.24 -4.91 15.06
C GLY A 694 -13.04 -4.46 16.53
N ASN A 695 -13.98 -4.75 17.43
CA ASN A 695 -13.97 -4.20 18.80
C ASN A 695 -12.99 -4.89 19.79
N THR A 696 -11.91 -5.51 19.31
CA THR A 696 -10.86 -6.14 20.12
C THR A 696 -9.51 -5.43 19.97
N THR A 697 -8.87 -5.08 21.09
CA THR A 697 -7.51 -4.52 21.11
C THR A 697 -6.59 -5.33 22.03
N VAL A 698 -5.40 -5.69 21.53
CA VAL A 698 -4.35 -6.41 22.24
C VAL A 698 -3.23 -5.46 22.67
N TYR A 699 -2.86 -5.51 23.95
CA TYR A 699 -1.76 -4.77 24.56
C TYR A 699 -0.74 -5.80 25.11
N PRO A 700 0.21 -6.27 24.28
CA PRO A 700 1.05 -7.41 24.63
C PRO A 700 2.02 -7.12 25.79
N GLU A 701 2.52 -5.90 25.90
CA GLU A 701 3.45 -5.46 26.96
C GLU A 701 2.80 -5.49 28.37
N ASP A 702 1.47 -5.36 28.46
CA ASP A 702 0.69 -5.41 29.70
C ASP A 702 0.03 -6.80 29.95
N ASP A 703 0.15 -7.76 29.02
CA ASP A 703 -0.69 -8.97 28.89
C ASP A 703 -2.19 -8.65 29.06
N VAL A 704 -2.65 -7.61 28.38
CA VAL A 704 -4.04 -7.14 28.41
C VAL A 704 -4.70 -7.32 27.04
N VAL A 705 -5.94 -7.81 27.05
CA VAL A 705 -6.82 -7.79 25.87
C VAL A 705 -8.15 -7.19 26.29
N LEU A 706 -8.59 -6.17 25.56
CA LEU A 706 -9.92 -5.57 25.67
C LEU A 706 -10.77 -6.07 24.51
N TYR A 707 -12.01 -6.45 24.79
CA TYR A 707 -12.95 -6.95 23.79
C TYR A 707 -14.40 -6.72 24.24
N MET A 708 -15.34 -6.71 23.29
CA MET A 708 -16.75 -6.40 23.56
C MET A 708 -17.69 -7.55 23.15
N THR A 709 -18.62 -7.93 24.04
CA THR A 709 -19.70 -8.90 23.76
C THR A 709 -21.08 -8.25 23.86
N ASP A 710 -22.14 -8.99 23.55
CA ASP A 710 -23.54 -8.52 23.66
C ASP A 710 -23.84 -7.27 22.81
N PHE A 711 -22.98 -6.96 21.82
CA PHE A 711 -23.00 -5.67 21.13
C PHE A 711 -24.30 -5.45 20.36
N ASN A 712 -24.76 -4.21 20.36
CA ASN A 712 -25.99 -3.77 19.74
C ASN A 712 -25.67 -2.68 18.71
N THR A 713 -25.57 -3.06 17.44
CA THR A 713 -25.24 -2.17 16.31
C THR A 713 -26.20 -0.97 16.17
N LYS A 714 -27.44 -1.06 16.67
CA LYS A 714 -28.41 0.05 16.68
C LYS A 714 -28.25 1.03 17.84
N ARG A 715 -27.42 0.70 18.84
CA ARG A 715 -27.05 1.58 19.96
C ARG A 715 -25.54 1.90 19.98
N LEU A 716 -24.74 1.22 19.15
CA LEU A 716 -23.28 1.21 19.16
C LEU A 716 -22.71 1.00 20.57
N MET A 717 -23.14 -0.09 21.24
CA MET A 717 -22.66 -0.43 22.58
C MET A 717 -22.84 -1.90 22.95
N GLY A 718 -22.05 -2.37 23.92
CA GLY A 718 -22.09 -3.74 24.45
C GLY A 718 -21.40 -3.88 25.82
N SER A 719 -21.17 -5.13 26.22
CA SER A 719 -20.42 -5.54 27.40
C SER A 719 -18.91 -5.40 27.18
N LEU A 720 -18.22 -4.49 27.86
CA LEU A 720 -16.74 -4.44 27.81
C LEU A 720 -16.14 -5.49 28.76
N PHE A 721 -15.19 -6.26 28.26
CA PHE A 721 -14.37 -7.19 29.03
C PHE A 721 -12.88 -6.85 28.94
N MET A 722 -12.14 -7.18 30.00
CA MET A 722 -10.68 -7.15 30.04
C MET A 722 -10.15 -8.52 30.48
N LYS A 723 -9.38 -9.17 29.60
CA LYS A 723 -8.49 -10.28 29.96
C LYS A 723 -7.17 -9.70 30.47
N GLN A 724 -6.69 -10.22 31.59
CA GLN A 724 -5.32 -10.04 32.05
C GLN A 724 -4.82 -11.37 32.62
N GLY A 725 -3.70 -11.92 32.10
CA GLY A 725 -3.37 -13.33 32.32
C GLY A 725 -4.47 -14.27 31.81
N ASP A 726 -4.63 -15.42 32.46
CA ASP A 726 -5.73 -16.37 32.19
C ASP A 726 -7.11 -15.87 32.66
N LYS A 727 -7.24 -14.67 33.24
CA LYS A 727 -8.51 -14.17 33.82
C LYS A 727 -9.14 -13.08 32.95
N SER A 728 -10.31 -13.38 32.39
CA SER A 728 -11.24 -12.35 31.92
C SER A 728 -12.10 -11.77 33.06
N THR A 729 -12.46 -10.49 32.95
CA THR A 729 -13.30 -9.73 33.88
C THR A 729 -14.20 -8.79 33.10
N LYS A 730 -15.52 -8.81 33.36
CA LYS A 730 -16.42 -7.79 32.82
C LYS A 730 -16.15 -6.45 33.49
N ILE A 731 -16.07 -5.37 32.71
CA ILE A 731 -15.76 -4.02 33.18
C ILE A 731 -17.04 -3.19 33.34
N SER A 732 -17.92 -3.21 32.33
CA SER A 732 -19.24 -2.57 32.39
C SER A 732 -20.16 -3.11 31.29
N ASP A 733 -21.46 -2.94 31.50
CA ASP A 733 -22.50 -2.97 30.47
C ASP A 733 -22.59 -1.60 29.74
N ASP A 734 -23.34 -1.58 28.64
CA ASP A 734 -23.71 -0.39 27.85
C ASP A 734 -22.51 0.52 27.44
N VAL A 735 -21.32 -0.06 27.23
CA VAL A 735 -20.11 0.64 26.80
C VAL A 735 -20.11 0.82 25.28
N SER A 736 -19.77 2.01 24.79
CA SER A 736 -19.61 2.29 23.35
C SER A 736 -18.17 2.19 22.87
N PHE A 737 -17.23 2.81 23.58
CA PHE A 737 -15.81 2.82 23.23
C PHE A 737 -14.91 2.95 24.47
N TYR A 738 -13.65 2.58 24.34
CA TYR A 738 -12.68 2.47 25.43
C TYR A 738 -11.28 2.97 25.02
N ASN A 739 -10.44 3.24 26.00
CA ASN A 739 -9.09 3.78 25.83
C ASN A 739 -8.20 3.28 26.97
N TYR A 740 -7.06 2.67 26.63
CA TYR A 740 -6.07 2.17 27.58
C TYR A 740 -4.76 2.93 27.39
N ASN A 741 -4.08 3.30 28.48
CA ASN A 741 -2.92 4.21 28.41
C ASN A 741 -1.63 3.62 28.98
N LYS A 742 -0.50 4.30 28.69
CA LYS A 742 0.88 3.88 29.02
C LYS A 742 1.21 3.78 30.53
N VAL A 743 0.22 3.91 31.41
CA VAL A 743 0.32 3.63 32.85
C VAL A 743 -0.72 2.58 33.29
N SER A 744 -1.08 1.70 32.37
CA SER A 744 -1.95 0.52 32.54
C SER A 744 -3.37 0.84 33.05
N ARG A 745 -3.90 2.04 32.74
CA ARG A 745 -5.26 2.48 33.16
C ARG A 745 -6.26 2.40 32.01
N LEU A 746 -7.46 1.92 32.33
CA LEU A 746 -8.59 1.77 31.42
C LEU A 746 -9.64 2.87 31.68
N PHE A 747 -9.97 3.60 30.62
CA PHE A 747 -11.11 4.51 30.54
C PHE A 747 -12.12 4.02 29.51
N TYR A 748 -13.41 4.30 29.72
CA TYR A 748 -14.46 3.92 28.79
C TYR A 748 -15.68 4.85 28.90
N VAL A 749 -16.45 4.96 27.83
CA VAL A 749 -17.72 5.70 27.80
C VAL A 749 -18.89 4.73 27.75
N SER A 750 -19.84 4.87 28.69
CA SER A 750 -21.09 4.11 28.74
C SER A 750 -22.32 4.97 28.47
N ASP A 751 -23.47 4.34 28.28
CA ASP A 751 -24.78 4.99 28.21
C ASP A 751 -24.89 6.04 27.09
N TYR A 752 -24.14 5.82 26.01
CA TYR A 752 -23.98 6.76 24.90
C TYR A 752 -25.30 7.02 24.16
N ARG A 753 -25.56 8.30 23.90
CA ARG A 753 -26.82 8.82 23.37
C ARG A 753 -26.55 9.29 21.95
N LEU A 754 -26.71 8.40 20.95
CA LEU A 754 -26.40 8.68 19.53
C LEU A 754 -26.90 10.06 19.07
N LYS A 755 -28.18 10.37 19.31
CA LYS A 755 -28.82 11.66 19.00
C LYS A 755 -28.09 12.91 19.56
N ASN A 756 -27.37 12.76 20.66
CA ASN A 756 -26.62 13.83 21.32
C ASN A 756 -25.09 13.69 21.10
N GLY A 757 -24.63 12.61 20.47
CA GLY A 757 -23.20 12.29 20.31
C GLY A 757 -22.43 12.25 21.63
N ALA A 758 -23.02 11.76 22.73
CA ALA A 758 -22.40 11.85 24.06
C ALA A 758 -22.84 10.76 25.07
N GLY A 759 -21.94 10.39 26.00
CA GLY A 759 -22.17 9.40 27.07
C GLY A 759 -21.48 9.75 28.40
N ASP A 760 -21.41 8.80 29.33
CA ASP A 760 -20.78 8.97 30.65
C ASP A 760 -19.37 8.35 30.67
N LEU A 761 -18.36 9.13 31.04
CA LEU A 761 -16.94 8.73 31.02
C LEU A 761 -16.49 8.18 32.38
N TRP A 762 -16.00 6.95 32.38
CA TRP A 762 -15.55 6.23 33.56
C TRP A 762 -14.07 5.88 33.52
N GLU A 763 -13.43 5.90 34.69
CA GLU A 763 -12.15 5.25 34.96
C GLU A 763 -12.41 3.93 35.71
N TYR A 764 -11.87 2.82 35.20
CA TYR A 764 -11.84 1.54 35.91
C TYR A 764 -10.68 1.49 36.89
N ARG A 765 -10.95 1.07 38.13
CA ARG A 765 -9.98 1.04 39.25
C ARG A 765 -9.70 -0.35 39.82
N GLY A 766 -10.30 -1.39 39.22
CA GLY A 766 -10.13 -2.79 39.64
C GLY A 766 -11.18 -3.24 40.65
N LYS A 767 -11.51 -4.55 40.65
CA LYS A 767 -12.40 -5.19 41.64
C LYS A 767 -13.72 -4.44 41.84
N ASP A 768 -14.39 -4.17 40.73
CA ASP A 768 -15.69 -3.49 40.66
C ASP A 768 -15.66 -2.00 41.10
N GLU A 769 -14.50 -1.44 41.47
CA GLU A 769 -14.33 0.00 41.68
C GLU A 769 -14.24 0.74 40.34
N LYS A 770 -15.07 1.76 40.16
CA LYS A 770 -14.99 2.73 39.05
C LYS A 770 -15.25 4.16 39.53
N LYS A 771 -14.60 5.15 38.90
CA LYS A 771 -14.84 6.59 39.12
C LYS A 771 -15.54 7.17 37.88
N LEU A 772 -16.67 7.84 38.06
CA LEU A 772 -17.20 8.75 37.05
C LEU A 772 -16.25 9.96 36.95
N ILE A 773 -15.72 10.20 35.76
CA ILE A 773 -14.85 11.34 35.46
C ILE A 773 -15.70 12.54 35.06
N ASP A 774 -16.64 12.34 34.13
CA ASP A 774 -17.56 13.35 33.63
C ASP A 774 -18.77 12.70 32.91
N SER A 775 -19.81 13.48 32.66
CA SER A 775 -20.98 13.10 31.85
C SER A 775 -21.08 13.96 30.59
N ASP A 776 -21.80 13.47 29.59
CA ASP A 776 -21.95 14.10 28.26
C ASP A 776 -20.60 14.27 27.52
N VAL A 777 -19.74 13.25 27.64
CA VAL A 777 -18.48 13.12 26.90
C VAL A 777 -18.73 12.55 25.52
N GLN A 778 -18.18 13.22 24.50
CA GLN A 778 -18.37 12.90 23.09
C GLN A 778 -17.37 11.85 22.60
N THR A 779 -16.07 12.06 22.82
CA THR A 779 -15.02 11.07 22.54
C THR A 779 -13.72 11.37 23.30
N MET A 780 -12.72 10.49 23.24
CA MET A 780 -11.42 10.57 23.94
C MET A 780 -10.25 10.59 22.96
N LEU A 781 -9.16 11.31 23.28
CA LEU A 781 -7.89 11.23 22.54
C LEU A 781 -7.20 9.88 22.86
N PRO A 782 -6.86 9.02 21.86
CA PRO A 782 -6.02 7.83 22.12
C PRO A 782 -4.65 8.23 22.69
N ILE A 783 -4.26 7.62 23.82
CA ILE A 783 -3.00 7.93 24.53
C ILE A 783 -1.94 6.82 24.33
N GLN A 784 -2.40 5.62 23.94
CA GLN A 784 -1.56 4.50 23.51
C GLN A 784 -2.32 3.73 22.44
N TYR A 785 -1.61 3.37 21.36
CA TYR A 785 -2.09 2.42 20.38
C TYR A 785 -1.77 1.00 20.89
N GLY A 786 -2.78 0.16 20.98
CA GLY A 786 -2.61 -1.30 20.99
C GLY A 786 -2.85 -1.84 19.57
N PHE A 787 -2.76 -3.14 19.40
CA PHE A 787 -3.09 -3.79 18.14
C PHE A 787 -4.60 -4.04 18.10
N THR A 788 -5.34 -3.22 17.34
CA THR A 788 -6.81 -3.29 17.17
C THR A 788 -7.18 -3.97 15.85
N PHE A 789 -8.26 -4.74 15.86
CA PHE A 789 -8.82 -5.44 14.70
C PHE A 789 -9.59 -4.54 13.74
#